data_AF-A0A5N5JJ21-F1
#
_entry.id   AF-A0A5N5JJ21-F1
#
_cell.length_a   1.000
_cell.length_b   1.000
_cell.length_c   1.000
_cell.angle_alpha   90.00
_cell.angle_beta   90.00
_cell.angle_gamma   90.00
#
_symmetry.space_group_name_H-M   'P 1'
#
loop_
_entity.id
_entity.type
_entity.pdbx_description
1 polymer ?
#
loop_
_entity_poly.entity_id
_entity_poly.type
_entity_poly.pdbx_seq_one_letter_code
_entity_poly.pdbx_strand_id
1 'polypeptide(L)'
;MACNISVDKPHAVCIPTPTQSHVKSMLKLAKLLHYKGFHITFVNTEFNHSRLLRSRGPDSMNGLPDFRFESIPDGLPSSDENATQNIREISEASREGLLGPFNDMLDKLNGTESSDVPPVTCIVSDGFMPVAIDAAAMHEVPIALFFTISACSFMGFRQFQALTEKGLTPLKGGSTQYQVNSFTRKGTRSEWGKEELYAMFLLVSCNGAGLEGVGHLLPAMEIWCQKVSSLPLLVPFLGSCIRNGTASGSSQEQLFRAPFLARLYATEASLRKEDSSTEGNSFKGHDMLAPFTAGWQSNDLDHLVIEKSEGSYVYDINGKKYLDALAGLWCTSLGGDEPRLVAAATEQLNKLPFYHSFWNRTTKPSLAFCLSETEAPDLAKELLETFTASKMAKAFFTNSGSEANDTQVKLVWYYNNALGRPNKKKFIARAKSYVDWSIDYLFQFSCWEHSQLLIIIFEFRWYHGSTLIAASLSGLPALHQKFDLPAPFVRHTDCPHYWRYHLPGETEEEFSTRLANNLENLILKEGPETIAAFIAEPVMGAGGIQAAVKKYDILFIADEVIRAFGRLGTMYGSDKFNIKPDLVSVAKALSSGYLPIGAVMVSPEVSDVIDSQSSKLGSFSHGFTYSGHPVACAVAIETLKIYKERNILDQVNRIAPNFKMVLPDTSPCNILSLQIRGTGLILGTEFVDNNSPNDPFPPEWGVGAYFGAQCEKEGMLVRVAGDNIMMCPPFIMSPEEVGELISKHGKALGATEERVKELKSQHKKQ
;
A
#
# COMPACT_ATOMS: atom_id res chain seq x y z
N MET A 1 -53.06 -30.26 7.69
CA MET A 1 -53.00 -28.82 8.01
C MET A 1 -51.54 -28.46 8.22
N ALA A 2 -50.85 -28.01 7.17
CA ALA A 2 -49.53 -27.42 7.30
C ALA A 2 -49.75 -25.91 7.45
N CYS A 3 -49.27 -25.35 8.55
CA CYS A 3 -49.35 -23.93 8.85
C CYS A 3 -48.40 -23.19 7.90
N ASN A 4 -48.94 -22.43 6.93
CA ASN A 4 -48.17 -21.49 6.12
C ASN A 4 -47.76 -20.32 7.02
N ILE A 5 -46.50 -20.33 7.45
CA ILE A 5 -45.86 -19.13 8.00
C ILE A 5 -45.50 -18.25 6.79
N SER A 6 -46.29 -17.20 6.54
CA SER A 6 -45.88 -16.16 5.59
C SER A 6 -44.62 -15.50 6.15
N VAL A 7 -43.51 -15.63 5.44
CA VAL A 7 -42.29 -14.87 5.76
C VAL A 7 -42.56 -13.44 5.32
N ASP A 8 -42.86 -12.55 6.27
CA ASP A 8 -43.12 -11.13 6.00
C ASP A 8 -41.90 -10.52 5.32
N LYS A 9 -42.05 -10.15 4.04
CA LYS A 9 -41.00 -9.47 3.28
C LYS A 9 -40.74 -8.09 3.90
N PRO A 10 -39.48 -7.72 4.19
CA PRO A 10 -39.18 -6.38 4.68
C PRO A 10 -39.56 -5.33 3.64
N HIS A 11 -40.20 -4.26 4.08
CA HIS A 11 -40.64 -3.16 3.22
C HIS A 11 -39.62 -2.02 3.22
N ALA A 12 -39.04 -1.74 2.05
CA ALA A 12 -38.15 -0.60 1.83
C ALA A 12 -38.86 0.52 1.04
N VAL A 13 -38.84 1.73 1.59
CA VAL A 13 -39.28 2.95 0.91
C VAL A 13 -38.06 3.62 0.29
N CYS A 14 -37.99 3.66 -1.04
CA CYS A 14 -36.88 4.24 -1.79
C CYS A 14 -37.21 5.67 -2.23
N ILE A 15 -36.47 6.67 -1.74
CA ILE A 15 -36.66 8.09 -2.08
C ILE A 15 -35.40 8.69 -2.73
N PRO A 16 -35.38 8.93 -4.06
CA PRO A 16 -34.30 9.61 -4.74
C PRO A 16 -34.41 11.14 -4.60
N THR A 17 -33.27 11.82 -4.76
CA THR A 17 -33.28 13.24 -5.14
C THR A 17 -34.06 13.40 -6.44
N PRO A 18 -34.98 14.38 -6.57
CA PRO A 18 -35.94 14.45 -7.68
C PRO A 18 -35.34 14.92 -9.01
N THR A 19 -34.05 14.62 -9.25
CA THR A 19 -33.32 14.82 -10.50
C THR A 19 -33.23 13.52 -11.29
N GLN A 20 -33.32 13.59 -12.62
CA GLN A 20 -33.47 12.42 -13.49
C GLN A 20 -32.36 11.36 -13.35
N SER A 21 -31.12 11.79 -13.12
CA SER A 21 -29.98 10.87 -12.91
C SER A 21 -30.09 10.09 -11.61
N HIS A 22 -30.50 10.75 -10.52
CA HIS A 22 -30.66 10.13 -9.20
C HIS A 22 -31.85 9.16 -9.18
N VAL A 23 -32.98 9.54 -9.80
CA VAL A 23 -34.15 8.66 -9.97
C VAL A 23 -33.76 7.38 -10.71
N LYS A 24 -33.02 7.48 -11.82
CA LYS A 24 -32.59 6.31 -12.61
C LYS A 24 -31.66 5.38 -11.81
N SER A 25 -30.75 5.96 -11.02
CA SER A 25 -29.82 5.19 -10.19
C SER A 25 -30.54 4.49 -9.03
N MET A 26 -31.37 5.22 -8.29
CA MET A 26 -32.16 4.66 -7.19
C MET A 26 -33.12 3.58 -7.68
N LEU A 27 -33.74 3.74 -8.86
CA LEU A 27 -34.64 2.73 -9.41
C LEU A 27 -33.94 1.40 -9.70
N LYS A 28 -32.66 1.43 -10.08
CA LYS A 28 -31.87 0.19 -10.24
C LYS A 28 -31.61 -0.47 -8.90
N LEU A 29 -31.29 0.30 -7.86
CA LEU A 29 -31.11 -0.21 -6.51
C LEU A 29 -32.41 -0.82 -5.97
N ALA A 30 -33.52 -0.12 -6.13
CA ALA A 30 -34.85 -0.60 -5.74
C ALA A 30 -35.19 -1.95 -6.40
N LYS A 31 -34.88 -2.12 -7.70
CA LYS A 31 -35.04 -3.41 -8.41
C LYS A 31 -34.16 -4.52 -7.85
N LEU A 32 -32.94 -4.21 -7.40
CA LEU A 32 -32.05 -5.18 -6.76
C LEU A 32 -32.56 -5.58 -5.37
N LEU A 33 -33.07 -4.63 -4.58
CA LEU A 33 -33.68 -4.92 -3.29
C LEU A 33 -34.93 -5.80 -3.45
N HIS A 34 -35.78 -5.49 -4.44
CA HIS A 34 -36.92 -6.34 -4.80
C HIS A 34 -36.51 -7.77 -5.17
N TYR A 35 -35.49 -7.92 -6.01
CA TYR A 35 -34.92 -9.23 -6.35
C TYR A 35 -34.41 -10.00 -5.12
N LYS A 36 -33.92 -9.29 -4.10
CA LYS A 36 -33.47 -9.85 -2.82
C LYS A 36 -34.61 -10.06 -1.80
N GLY A 37 -35.87 -9.92 -2.22
CA GLY A 37 -37.04 -10.29 -1.42
C GLY A 37 -37.67 -9.14 -0.62
N PHE A 38 -37.33 -7.90 -0.91
CA PHE A 38 -37.99 -6.74 -0.28
C PHE A 38 -39.29 -6.38 -0.98
N HIS A 39 -40.28 -5.94 -0.20
CA HIS A 39 -41.40 -5.15 -0.72
C HIS A 39 -40.92 -3.72 -0.97
N ILE A 40 -41.16 -3.16 -2.16
CA ILE A 40 -40.63 -1.85 -2.55
C ILE A 40 -41.74 -0.84 -2.75
N THR A 41 -41.61 0.31 -2.10
CA THR A 41 -42.31 1.55 -2.50
C THR A 41 -41.29 2.54 -3.03
N PHE A 42 -41.35 2.84 -4.33
CA PHE A 42 -40.49 3.82 -4.96
C PHE A 42 -41.18 5.18 -5.05
N VAL A 43 -40.64 6.19 -4.38
CA VAL A 43 -41.28 7.50 -4.26
C VAL A 43 -40.75 8.42 -5.35
N ASN A 44 -41.67 8.98 -6.15
CA ASN A 44 -41.38 10.06 -7.09
C ASN A 44 -41.99 11.36 -6.57
N THR A 45 -41.50 12.49 -7.08
CA THR A 45 -42.32 13.70 -7.05
C THR A 45 -43.44 13.63 -8.08
N GLU A 46 -44.56 14.32 -7.87
CA GLU A 46 -45.67 14.40 -8.83
C GLU A 46 -45.19 14.80 -10.23
N PHE A 47 -44.33 15.82 -10.33
CA PHE A 47 -43.73 16.22 -11.60
C PHE A 47 -43.00 15.06 -12.32
N ASN A 48 -42.15 14.32 -11.61
CA ASN A 48 -41.42 13.19 -12.18
C ASN A 48 -42.36 12.02 -12.50
N HIS A 49 -43.39 11.81 -11.68
CA HIS A 49 -44.41 10.80 -11.89
C HIS A 49 -45.21 11.08 -13.18
N SER A 50 -45.74 12.31 -13.34
CA SER A 50 -46.44 12.72 -14.56
C SER A 50 -45.55 12.67 -15.79
N ARG A 51 -44.27 13.05 -15.66
CA ARG A 51 -43.30 12.97 -16.77
C ARG A 51 -43.07 11.52 -17.21
N LEU A 52 -42.95 10.58 -16.27
CA LEU A 52 -42.80 9.15 -16.57
C LEU A 52 -44.02 8.63 -17.34
N LEU A 53 -45.23 8.92 -16.84
CA LEU A 53 -46.50 8.55 -17.51
C LEU A 53 -46.60 9.13 -18.92
N ARG A 54 -46.25 10.40 -19.13
CA ARG A 54 -46.23 11.02 -20.48
C ARG A 54 -45.24 10.34 -21.42
N SER A 55 -44.05 10.02 -20.92
CA SER A 55 -42.97 9.47 -21.75
C SER A 55 -43.10 7.98 -22.09
N ARG A 56 -43.79 7.20 -21.24
CA ARG A 56 -43.83 5.73 -21.32
C ARG A 56 -45.25 5.15 -21.32
N GLY A 57 -46.28 5.97 -21.23
CA GLY A 57 -47.68 5.56 -21.21
C GLY A 57 -48.25 5.36 -19.79
N PRO A 58 -49.59 5.23 -19.67
CA PRO A 58 -50.28 5.11 -18.39
C PRO A 58 -49.86 3.85 -17.61
N ASP A 59 -49.54 2.76 -18.30
CA ASP A 59 -49.14 1.48 -17.67
C ASP A 59 -47.69 1.47 -17.17
N SER A 60 -46.92 2.53 -17.41
CA SER A 60 -45.48 2.59 -17.10
C SER A 60 -45.15 2.49 -15.62
N MET A 61 -46.14 2.74 -14.76
CA MET A 61 -46.06 2.70 -13.32
C MET A 61 -46.84 1.52 -12.71
N ASN A 62 -47.39 0.62 -13.55
CA ASN A 62 -48.02 -0.61 -13.09
C ASN A 62 -46.94 -1.47 -12.42
N GLY A 63 -47.01 -1.50 -11.10
CA GLY A 63 -46.10 -2.24 -10.24
C GLY A 63 -46.30 -3.75 -10.30
N LEU A 64 -45.37 -4.49 -9.70
CA LEU A 64 -45.63 -5.86 -9.27
C LEU A 64 -46.37 -5.81 -7.92
N PRO A 65 -47.03 -6.90 -7.47
CA PRO A 65 -47.72 -6.92 -6.18
C PRO A 65 -46.85 -6.44 -4.99
N ASP A 66 -45.53 -6.63 -5.09
CA ASP A 66 -44.52 -6.26 -4.10
C ASP A 66 -43.53 -5.18 -4.58
N PHE A 67 -43.84 -4.48 -5.68
CA PHE A 67 -43.08 -3.32 -6.15
C PHE A 67 -44.03 -2.27 -6.70
N ARG A 68 -44.16 -1.13 -6.04
CA ARG A 68 -45.04 -0.05 -6.47
C ARG A 68 -44.36 1.31 -6.50
N PHE A 69 -45.05 2.27 -7.12
CA PHE A 69 -44.65 3.66 -7.16
C PHE A 69 -45.66 4.52 -6.40
N GLU A 70 -45.16 5.43 -5.58
CA GLU A 70 -45.95 6.48 -4.94
C GLU A 70 -45.47 7.85 -5.44
N SER A 71 -46.33 8.86 -5.33
CA SER A 71 -45.99 10.25 -5.66
C SER A 71 -46.25 11.18 -4.49
N ILE A 72 -45.34 12.12 -4.26
CA ILE A 72 -45.50 13.24 -3.33
C ILE A 72 -45.39 14.58 -4.09
N PRO A 73 -46.08 15.65 -3.65
CA PRO A 73 -45.90 16.99 -4.22
C PRO A 73 -44.43 17.42 -4.17
N ASP A 74 -43.93 18.15 -5.17
CA ASP A 74 -42.54 18.66 -5.18
C ASP A 74 -42.34 20.01 -4.48
N GLY A 75 -43.42 20.64 -4.01
CA GLY A 75 -43.39 21.94 -3.34
C GLY A 75 -43.10 23.12 -4.27
N LEU A 76 -43.13 22.91 -5.60
CA LEU A 76 -42.90 23.96 -6.59
C LEU A 76 -44.24 24.46 -7.20
N PRO A 77 -44.33 25.72 -7.65
CA PRO A 77 -45.47 26.20 -8.42
C PRO A 77 -45.65 25.34 -9.69
N SER A 78 -46.89 25.15 -10.14
CA SER A 78 -47.18 24.46 -11.41
C SER A 78 -46.43 25.14 -12.55
N SER A 79 -45.31 24.56 -12.98
CA SER A 79 -44.46 25.10 -14.03
C SER A 79 -44.63 24.31 -15.31
N ASP A 80 -44.46 25.02 -16.42
CA ASP A 80 -44.77 24.67 -17.82
C ASP A 80 -44.43 23.22 -18.24
N GLU A 81 -45.15 22.71 -19.24
CA GLU A 81 -45.10 21.31 -19.72
C GLU A 81 -43.69 20.84 -20.16
N ASN A 82 -42.75 21.77 -20.35
CA ASN A 82 -41.36 21.53 -20.75
C ASN A 82 -40.29 22.17 -19.82
N ALA A 83 -40.61 22.44 -18.55
CA ALA A 83 -39.66 23.03 -17.62
C ALA A 83 -38.47 22.08 -17.30
N THR A 84 -37.25 22.47 -17.68
CA THR A 84 -36.02 21.91 -17.13
C THR A 84 -35.90 22.36 -15.68
N GLN A 85 -35.86 21.39 -14.77
CA GLN A 85 -35.80 21.55 -13.33
C GLN A 85 -34.71 22.54 -12.87
N ASN A 86 -35.11 23.68 -12.30
CA ASN A 86 -34.19 24.60 -11.62
C ASN A 86 -33.67 23.92 -10.34
N ILE A 87 -32.42 23.47 -10.37
CA ILE A 87 -31.79 22.69 -9.28
C ILE A 87 -31.82 23.45 -7.95
N ARG A 88 -31.72 24.79 -7.98
CA ARG A 88 -31.75 25.61 -6.78
C ARG A 88 -33.13 25.60 -6.12
N GLU A 89 -34.18 25.89 -6.90
CA GLU A 89 -35.56 25.89 -6.40
C GLU A 89 -35.97 24.50 -5.91
N ILE A 90 -35.54 23.43 -6.58
CA ILE A 90 -35.76 22.05 -6.11
C ILE A 90 -35.03 21.78 -4.80
N SER A 91 -33.80 22.27 -4.65
CA SER A 91 -33.05 22.07 -3.42
C SER A 91 -33.68 22.83 -2.25
N GLU A 92 -34.23 24.02 -2.51
CA GLU A 92 -34.97 24.83 -1.52
C GLU A 92 -36.31 24.16 -1.18
N ALA A 93 -37.13 23.79 -2.18
CA ALA A 93 -38.41 23.12 -2.00
C ALA A 93 -38.28 21.74 -1.33
N SER A 94 -37.24 20.96 -1.67
CA SER A 94 -36.95 19.68 -1.03
C SER A 94 -36.59 19.80 0.44
N ARG A 95 -36.06 20.95 0.89
CA ARG A 95 -35.72 21.17 2.31
C ARG A 95 -36.90 21.62 3.15
N GLU A 96 -37.84 22.38 2.57
CA GLU A 96 -38.90 23.05 3.33
C GLU A 96 -40.30 22.46 3.11
N GLY A 97 -40.56 21.84 1.95
CA GLY A 97 -41.91 21.43 1.53
C GLY A 97 -42.17 19.92 1.49
N LEU A 98 -41.14 19.06 1.53
CA LEU A 98 -41.30 17.61 1.31
C LEU A 98 -41.54 16.78 2.56
N LEU A 99 -41.16 17.25 3.76
CA LEU A 99 -41.23 16.46 4.98
C LEU A 99 -42.67 16.07 5.34
N GLY A 100 -43.60 17.03 5.31
CA GLY A 100 -45.02 16.80 5.62
C GLY A 100 -45.65 15.75 4.69
N PRO A 101 -45.65 15.97 3.36
CA PRO A 101 -46.22 15.00 2.42
C PRO A 101 -45.54 13.63 2.45
N PHE A 102 -44.24 13.57 2.75
CA PHE A 102 -43.53 12.30 2.87
C PHE A 102 -43.96 11.52 4.13
N ASN A 103 -44.12 12.21 5.27
CA ASN A 103 -44.66 11.60 6.49
C ASN A 103 -46.12 11.16 6.32
N ASP A 104 -46.98 11.98 5.71
CA ASP A 104 -48.38 11.61 5.42
C ASP A 104 -48.46 10.33 4.57
N MET A 105 -47.54 10.18 3.61
CA MET A 105 -47.43 8.98 2.80
C MET A 105 -46.96 7.79 3.63
N LEU A 106 -45.90 7.93 4.45
CA LEU A 106 -45.43 6.88 5.35
C LEU A 106 -46.51 6.44 6.35
N ASP A 107 -47.26 7.38 6.94
CA ASP A 107 -48.40 7.12 7.80
C ASP A 107 -49.51 6.37 7.07
N LYS A 108 -49.79 6.72 5.81
CA LYS A 108 -50.72 5.95 4.97
C LYS A 108 -50.22 4.54 4.68
N LEU A 109 -48.91 4.34 4.51
CA LEU A 109 -48.35 3.00 4.30
C LEU A 109 -48.39 2.14 5.58
N ASN A 110 -48.25 2.78 6.74
CA ASN A 110 -48.27 2.11 8.04
C ASN A 110 -49.69 2.01 8.63
N GLY A 111 -50.63 2.84 8.17
CA GLY A 111 -51.99 2.95 8.66
C GLY A 111 -53.00 2.36 7.68
N THR A 112 -53.41 1.12 7.89
CA THR A 112 -54.81 0.60 7.81
C THR A 112 -54.82 -0.92 7.81
N GLU A 113 -55.73 -1.51 8.58
CA GLU A 113 -56.07 -2.96 8.62
C GLU A 113 -56.71 -3.50 7.30
N SER A 114 -56.44 -2.89 6.14
CA SER A 114 -57.09 -3.27 4.87
C SER A 114 -56.28 -3.07 3.57
N SER A 115 -54.98 -2.75 3.64
CA SER A 115 -54.14 -2.67 2.44
C SER A 115 -53.18 -3.86 2.38
N ASP A 116 -53.02 -4.48 1.21
CA ASP A 116 -52.11 -5.62 0.93
C ASP A 116 -50.61 -5.26 1.07
N VAL A 117 -50.30 -4.24 1.85
CA VAL A 117 -49.00 -3.58 1.94
C VAL A 117 -48.41 -3.81 3.33
N PRO A 118 -47.21 -4.40 3.45
CA PRO A 118 -46.55 -4.57 4.73
C PRO A 118 -46.16 -3.20 5.33
N PRO A 119 -46.05 -3.08 6.67
CA PRO A 119 -45.55 -1.85 7.30
C PRO A 119 -44.12 -1.54 6.86
N VAL A 120 -43.77 -0.25 6.80
CA VAL A 120 -42.44 0.21 6.40
C VAL A 120 -41.40 -0.24 7.41
N THR A 121 -40.37 -0.95 6.95
CA THR A 121 -39.29 -1.47 7.81
C THR A 121 -37.98 -0.70 7.68
N CYS A 122 -37.76 -0.02 6.55
CA CYS A 122 -36.60 0.84 6.36
C CYS A 122 -36.83 1.87 5.25
N ILE A 123 -36.06 2.96 5.32
CA ILE A 123 -35.99 3.99 4.29
C ILE A 123 -34.64 3.91 3.58
N VAL A 124 -34.66 3.91 2.25
CA VAL A 124 -33.46 3.97 1.41
C VAL A 124 -33.49 5.30 0.68
N SER A 125 -32.66 6.24 1.11
CA SER A 125 -32.72 7.62 0.63
C SER A 125 -31.43 8.03 -0.07
N ASP A 126 -31.57 8.94 -1.03
CA ASP A 126 -30.43 9.70 -1.53
C ASP A 126 -29.91 10.65 -0.42
N GLY A 127 -28.59 10.77 -0.30
CA GLY A 127 -27.93 11.57 0.74
C GLY A 127 -28.20 13.08 0.66
N PHE A 128 -28.75 13.57 -0.46
CA PHE A 128 -29.20 14.95 -0.62
C PHE A 128 -30.66 15.20 -0.25
N MET A 129 -31.35 14.21 0.32
CA MET A 129 -32.73 14.31 0.81
C MET A 129 -32.74 14.35 2.35
N PRO A 130 -32.43 15.50 2.99
CA PRO A 130 -32.37 15.59 4.45
C PRO A 130 -33.71 15.25 5.11
N VAL A 131 -34.83 15.52 4.44
CA VAL A 131 -36.18 15.20 4.91
C VAL A 131 -36.40 13.72 5.22
N ALA A 132 -35.66 12.82 4.55
CA ALA A 132 -35.78 11.39 4.81
C ALA A 132 -35.18 11.00 6.17
N ILE A 133 -34.18 11.73 6.66
CA ILE A 133 -33.58 11.51 7.98
C ILE A 133 -34.57 11.87 9.07
N ASP A 134 -35.20 13.04 8.95
CA ASP A 134 -36.19 13.51 9.90
C ASP A 134 -37.43 12.59 9.91
N ALA A 135 -37.92 12.19 8.74
CA ALA A 135 -39.01 11.22 8.62
C ALA A 135 -38.65 9.84 9.22
N ALA A 136 -37.45 9.32 8.95
CA ALA A 136 -36.99 8.06 9.53
C ALA A 136 -36.97 8.10 11.07
N ALA A 137 -36.53 9.23 11.64
CA ALA A 137 -36.54 9.44 13.08
C ALA A 137 -37.98 9.54 13.64
N MET A 138 -38.88 10.24 12.95
CA MET A 138 -40.28 10.39 13.37
C MET A 138 -41.07 9.07 13.35
N HIS A 139 -40.79 8.19 12.39
CA HIS A 139 -41.44 6.87 12.28
C HIS A 139 -40.65 5.72 12.94
N GLU A 140 -39.54 6.04 13.63
CA GLU A 140 -38.66 5.07 14.30
C GLU A 140 -38.15 3.92 13.39
N VAL A 141 -37.91 4.21 12.11
CA VAL A 141 -37.41 3.23 11.13
C VAL A 141 -35.96 3.50 10.74
N PRO A 142 -35.13 2.46 10.52
CA PRO A 142 -33.76 2.63 10.07
C PRO A 142 -33.69 3.24 8.66
N ILE A 143 -32.71 4.13 8.45
CA ILE A 143 -32.45 4.76 7.15
C ILE A 143 -31.05 4.41 6.62
N ALA A 144 -30.99 4.08 5.32
CA ALA A 144 -29.75 3.96 4.55
C ALA A 144 -29.61 5.15 3.59
N LEU A 145 -28.54 5.93 3.76
CA LEU A 145 -28.24 7.09 2.92
C LEU A 145 -27.22 6.74 1.83
N PHE A 146 -27.57 6.99 0.57
CA PHE A 146 -26.68 6.79 -0.58
C PHE A 146 -26.36 8.13 -1.24
N PHE A 147 -25.08 8.51 -1.24
CA PHE A 147 -24.61 9.67 -2.01
C PHE A 147 -24.35 9.24 -3.46
N THR A 148 -25.39 9.24 -4.29
CA THR A 148 -25.31 8.78 -5.69
C THR A 148 -24.74 9.83 -6.64
N ILE A 149 -23.61 10.46 -6.25
CA ILE A 149 -22.95 11.50 -7.03
C ILE A 149 -21.67 11.00 -7.70
N SER A 150 -21.45 11.37 -8.96
CA SER A 150 -20.16 11.14 -9.62
C SER A 150 -19.08 12.08 -9.07
N ALA A 151 -17.82 11.66 -9.12
CA ALA A 151 -16.69 12.50 -8.70
C ALA A 151 -16.67 13.88 -9.39
N CYS A 152 -17.08 13.94 -10.67
CA CYS A 152 -17.17 15.20 -11.42
C CYS A 152 -18.31 16.10 -10.90
N SER A 153 -19.50 15.57 -10.62
CA SER A 153 -20.60 16.34 -10.05
C SER A 153 -20.28 16.84 -8.64
N PHE A 154 -19.59 16.02 -7.83
CA PHE A 154 -19.14 16.41 -6.49
C PHE A 154 -18.17 17.59 -6.55
N MET A 155 -17.20 17.54 -7.47
CA MET A 155 -16.29 18.66 -7.71
C MET A 155 -17.02 19.90 -8.23
N GLY A 156 -18.03 19.73 -9.09
CA GLY A 156 -18.91 20.81 -9.55
C GLY A 156 -19.61 21.54 -8.40
N PHE A 157 -20.25 20.81 -7.48
CA PHE A 157 -20.89 21.42 -6.30
C PHE A 157 -19.90 22.10 -5.36
N ARG A 158 -18.72 21.50 -5.13
CA ARG A 158 -17.67 22.09 -4.29
C ARG A 158 -17.16 23.42 -4.82
N GLN A 159 -17.19 23.60 -6.15
CA GLN A 159 -16.75 24.84 -6.81
C GLN A 159 -17.89 25.81 -7.08
N PHE A 160 -19.16 25.41 -6.94
CA PHE A 160 -20.32 26.22 -7.31
C PHE A 160 -20.42 27.55 -6.56
N GLN A 161 -20.11 27.54 -5.25
CA GLN A 161 -20.06 28.75 -4.44
C GLN A 161 -18.96 29.70 -4.96
N ALA A 162 -17.75 29.18 -5.19
CA ALA A 162 -16.64 29.97 -5.72
C ALA A 162 -16.93 30.54 -7.12
N LEU A 163 -17.65 29.79 -7.96
CA LEU A 163 -18.10 30.26 -9.28
C LEU A 163 -19.16 31.36 -9.16
N THR A 164 -20.08 31.25 -8.19
CA THR A 164 -21.12 32.25 -7.93
C THR A 164 -20.52 33.54 -7.37
N GLU A 165 -19.62 33.44 -6.39
CA GLU A 165 -18.91 34.57 -5.78
C GLU A 165 -18.05 35.32 -6.82
N LYS A 166 -17.52 34.60 -7.82
CA LYS A 166 -16.76 35.19 -8.93
C LYS A 166 -17.64 35.73 -10.07
N GLY A 167 -18.97 35.63 -9.96
CA GLY A 167 -19.91 36.08 -11.00
C GLY A 167 -19.86 35.26 -12.30
N LEU A 168 -19.30 34.04 -12.25
CA LEU A 168 -19.18 33.12 -13.38
C LEU A 168 -20.43 32.23 -13.55
N THR A 169 -21.33 32.24 -12.55
CA THR A 169 -22.65 31.61 -12.60
C THR A 169 -23.74 32.59 -12.12
N PRO A 170 -24.91 32.65 -12.77
CA PRO A 170 -25.26 31.93 -14.00
C PRO A 170 -24.46 32.47 -15.19
N LEU A 171 -24.06 31.57 -16.11
CA LEU A 171 -23.31 31.93 -17.31
C LEU A 171 -24.03 33.07 -18.04
N LYS A 172 -23.35 34.20 -18.25
CA LYS A 172 -23.92 35.35 -18.97
C LYS A 172 -24.15 34.98 -20.44
N GLY A 173 -25.38 34.62 -20.77
CA GLY A 173 -25.88 34.34 -22.11
C GLY A 173 -27.31 33.81 -22.03
N GLY A 174 -28.26 34.54 -22.63
CA GLY A 174 -29.70 34.35 -22.40
C GLY A 174 -30.26 32.95 -22.71
N SER A 175 -31.33 32.60 -21.99
CA SER A 175 -32.21 31.44 -22.15
C SER A 175 -31.57 30.06 -21.90
N THR A 176 -31.57 29.68 -20.62
CA THR A 176 -31.13 28.39 -20.04
C THR A 176 -31.98 27.16 -20.42
N GLN A 177 -32.69 27.17 -21.55
CA GLN A 177 -33.61 26.06 -21.91
C GLN A 177 -33.26 25.32 -23.22
N TYR A 178 -32.37 25.82 -24.08
CA TYR A 178 -32.22 25.25 -25.44
C TYR A 178 -30.83 24.74 -25.87
N GLN A 179 -29.77 24.89 -25.06
CA GLN A 179 -28.41 24.55 -25.53
C GLN A 179 -27.87 23.16 -25.17
N VAL A 180 -28.60 22.32 -24.43
CA VAL A 180 -28.13 20.95 -24.12
C VAL A 180 -28.39 19.96 -25.28
N ASN A 181 -29.30 20.27 -26.22
CA ASN A 181 -29.71 19.34 -27.28
C ASN A 181 -28.98 19.50 -28.63
N SER A 182 -28.18 20.54 -28.85
CA SER A 182 -27.48 20.73 -30.14
C SER A 182 -26.07 20.13 -30.20
N PHE A 183 -25.56 19.56 -29.11
CA PHE A 183 -24.17 19.05 -29.03
C PHE A 183 -23.92 17.70 -29.72
N THR A 184 -24.95 17.05 -30.30
CA THR A 184 -24.82 15.73 -30.96
C THR A 184 -24.90 15.75 -32.49
N ARG A 185 -24.95 16.92 -33.15
CA ARG A 185 -24.91 16.96 -34.64
C ARG A 185 -24.09 18.13 -35.18
N LYS A 186 -23.05 17.76 -35.93
CA LYS A 186 -22.16 18.55 -36.82
C LYS A 186 -20.85 19.01 -36.19
N GLY A 187 -19.75 18.43 -36.69
CA GLY A 187 -18.42 19.01 -36.54
C GLY A 187 -18.18 20.13 -37.53
N THR A 188 -17.29 21.06 -37.16
CA THR A 188 -16.29 21.70 -38.04
C THR A 188 -15.28 22.45 -37.17
N ARG A 189 -14.05 22.53 -37.71
CA ARG A 189 -12.86 23.20 -37.19
C ARG A 189 -13.04 24.69 -36.84
N SER A 190 -12.05 25.14 -36.06
CA SER A 190 -11.46 26.48 -35.90
C SER A 190 -12.11 27.48 -34.95
N GLU A 191 -11.22 28.08 -34.14
CA GLU A 191 -11.34 29.31 -33.32
C GLU A 191 -11.90 29.20 -31.90
N TRP A 192 -11.15 28.62 -30.94
CA TRP A 192 -11.28 28.99 -29.52
C TRP A 192 -9.91 28.98 -28.81
N GLY A 193 -9.64 30.03 -28.02
CA GLY A 193 -8.39 30.27 -27.30
C GLY A 193 -8.19 29.33 -26.12
N LYS A 194 -6.91 29.05 -25.78
CA LYS A 194 -6.47 28.01 -24.84
C LYS A 194 -6.87 28.20 -23.36
N GLU A 195 -7.60 29.24 -22.98
CA GLU A 195 -7.97 29.46 -21.57
C GLU A 195 -9.44 29.15 -21.22
N GLU A 196 -10.30 28.88 -22.21
CA GLU A 196 -11.73 28.56 -21.96
C GLU A 196 -12.05 27.05 -22.02
N LEU A 197 -11.08 26.23 -22.44
CA LEU A 197 -11.24 24.77 -22.61
C LEU A 197 -11.25 23.97 -21.29
N TYR A 198 -10.80 24.54 -20.18
CA TYR A 198 -10.78 23.86 -18.88
C TYR A 198 -12.09 23.95 -18.08
N ALA A 199 -12.94 24.94 -18.37
CA ALA A 199 -14.24 25.08 -17.72
C ALA A 199 -15.34 24.19 -18.34
N MET A 200 -15.16 23.76 -19.60
CA MET A 200 -16.17 23.00 -20.36
C MET A 200 -16.11 21.48 -20.22
N PHE A 201 -15.11 20.92 -19.52
CA PHE A 201 -15.01 19.47 -19.30
C PHE A 201 -15.88 18.95 -18.12
N LEU A 202 -16.63 19.84 -17.45
CA LEU A 202 -17.38 19.50 -16.22
C LEU A 202 -18.90 19.34 -16.39
N LEU A 203 -19.45 19.39 -17.61
CA LEU A 203 -20.92 19.28 -17.82
C LEU A 203 -21.39 18.29 -18.90
N VAL A 204 -20.50 17.56 -19.57
CA VAL A 204 -20.90 16.53 -20.57
C VAL A 204 -20.14 15.23 -20.34
N SER A 205 -20.71 14.35 -19.50
CA SER A 205 -20.60 12.89 -19.63
C SER A 205 -21.67 12.23 -18.76
N CYS A 206 -22.93 12.48 -19.11
CA CYS A 206 -24.06 11.67 -18.68
C CYS A 206 -25.14 11.70 -19.76
N ASN A 207 -24.82 11.16 -20.93
CA ASN A 207 -25.81 10.55 -21.83
C ASN A 207 -25.09 9.73 -22.89
N GLY A 208 -25.11 8.40 -22.73
CA GLY A 208 -24.77 7.46 -23.80
C GLY A 208 -23.32 6.96 -23.79
N ALA A 209 -22.99 6.06 -22.84
CA ALA A 209 -22.06 4.97 -23.09
C ALA A 209 -22.64 3.71 -22.42
N GLY A 210 -22.65 2.63 -23.19
CA GLY A 210 -23.34 1.38 -22.88
C GLY A 210 -22.78 0.64 -21.68
N LEU A 211 -23.59 -0.35 -21.29
CA LEU A 211 -23.28 -1.47 -20.41
C LEU A 211 -21.90 -2.06 -20.69
N GLU A 212 -21.02 -2.00 -19.69
CA GLU A 212 -20.04 -3.04 -19.34
C GLU A 212 -19.46 -2.62 -17.97
N GLY A 213 -19.84 -3.32 -16.89
CA GLY A 213 -19.35 -2.99 -15.54
C GLY A 213 -20.36 -3.06 -14.39
N VAL A 214 -21.53 -3.68 -14.56
CA VAL A 214 -22.48 -3.93 -13.45
C VAL A 214 -22.32 -5.34 -12.86
N GLY A 215 -21.35 -6.13 -13.34
CA GLY A 215 -21.03 -7.47 -12.80
C GLY A 215 -20.28 -7.46 -11.46
N HIS A 216 -19.71 -6.33 -11.03
CA HIS A 216 -18.80 -6.29 -9.87
C HIS A 216 -19.41 -5.70 -8.58
N LEU A 217 -20.70 -5.33 -8.56
CA LEU A 217 -21.39 -4.82 -7.36
C LEU A 217 -22.34 -5.84 -6.69
N LEU A 218 -22.61 -6.97 -7.35
CA LEU A 218 -23.40 -8.08 -6.80
C LEU A 218 -22.78 -8.74 -5.54
N PRO A 219 -21.46 -8.94 -5.43
CA PRO A 219 -20.87 -9.58 -4.24
C PRO A 219 -20.92 -8.69 -2.98
N ALA A 220 -20.80 -7.36 -3.14
CA ALA A 220 -20.82 -6.42 -2.01
C ALA A 220 -22.23 -6.29 -1.39
N MET A 221 -23.28 -6.42 -2.20
CA MET A 221 -24.67 -6.41 -1.73
C MET A 221 -25.09 -7.75 -1.11
N GLU A 222 -24.49 -8.88 -1.52
CA GLU A 222 -24.72 -10.19 -0.89
C GLU A 222 -24.18 -10.26 0.54
N ILE A 223 -23.04 -9.64 0.81
CA ILE A 223 -22.46 -9.54 2.16
C ILE A 223 -23.31 -8.65 3.07
N TRP A 224 -24.03 -7.67 2.51
CA TRP A 224 -24.90 -6.77 3.28
C TRP A 224 -26.25 -7.43 3.62
N CYS A 225 -26.93 -8.05 2.64
CA CYS A 225 -28.21 -8.74 2.91
C CYS A 225 -28.07 -9.94 3.87
N GLN A 226 -26.91 -10.61 3.93
CA GLN A 226 -26.67 -11.69 4.89
C GLN A 226 -26.38 -11.20 6.32
N LYS A 227 -25.99 -9.93 6.51
CA LYS A 227 -25.67 -9.36 7.83
C LYS A 227 -26.82 -8.60 8.50
N VAL A 228 -27.87 -8.26 7.77
CA VAL A 228 -29.03 -7.51 8.30
C VAL A 228 -30.01 -8.42 9.08
N SER A 229 -29.99 -9.74 8.88
CA SER A 229 -30.88 -10.70 9.57
C SER A 229 -30.40 -11.15 10.96
N SER A 230 -29.23 -10.70 11.42
CA SER A 230 -28.67 -11.17 12.69
C SER A 230 -27.70 -10.17 13.29
N LEU A 231 -28.21 -9.13 13.96
CA LEU A 231 -27.66 -8.59 15.22
C LEU A 231 -28.39 -7.28 15.62
N PRO A 232 -28.81 -7.15 16.90
CA PRO A 232 -29.21 -5.89 17.50
C PRO A 232 -27.98 -5.06 17.91
N LEU A 233 -28.16 -3.73 17.92
CA LEU A 233 -27.28 -2.67 18.45
C LEU A 233 -26.10 -2.23 17.56
N LEU A 234 -26.31 -1.11 16.83
CA LEU A 234 -25.23 -0.32 16.22
C LEU A 234 -25.61 1.17 16.14
N VAL A 235 -25.39 1.90 17.22
CA VAL A 235 -25.15 3.36 17.29
C VAL A 235 -24.15 3.55 18.44
N PRO A 236 -23.00 4.26 18.28
CA PRO A 236 -22.80 5.44 17.45
C PRO A 236 -21.55 5.45 16.56
N PHE A 237 -21.76 5.73 15.26
CA PHE A 237 -20.82 6.47 14.42
C PHE A 237 -21.66 7.44 13.58
N LEU A 238 -21.90 8.65 14.11
CA LEU A 238 -22.14 9.94 13.41
C LEU A 238 -22.91 10.94 14.30
N GLY A 239 -22.19 12.00 14.73
CA GLY A 239 -22.72 13.36 14.87
C GLY A 239 -23.33 13.79 16.19
N SER A 240 -22.67 14.73 16.88
CA SER A 240 -23.40 15.87 17.48
C SER A 240 -22.50 17.10 17.63
N CYS A 241 -22.67 18.05 16.71
CA CYS A 241 -22.81 19.44 17.12
C CYS A 241 -24.30 19.68 17.39
N ILE A 242 -24.74 19.47 18.63
CA ILE A 242 -25.89 20.17 19.21
C ILE A 242 -25.32 21.08 20.30
N ARG A 243 -25.47 22.38 20.10
CA ARG A 243 -25.22 23.41 21.11
C ARG A 243 -26.47 23.57 21.96
N ASN A 244 -26.33 23.31 23.27
CA ASN A 244 -26.96 23.93 24.44
C ASN A 244 -26.39 23.14 25.63
N GLY A 245 -25.63 23.62 26.61
CA GLY A 245 -25.44 24.95 27.15
C GLY A 245 -25.54 24.84 28.67
N THR A 246 -24.48 24.33 29.35
CA THR A 246 -24.01 24.63 30.72
C THR A 246 -23.04 23.54 31.23
N ALA A 247 -21.80 23.95 31.57
CA ALA A 247 -20.76 23.37 32.47
C ALA A 247 -20.61 21.82 32.55
N SER A 248 -19.47 21.15 32.39
CA SER A 248 -18.05 21.48 32.63
C SER A 248 -17.15 20.32 32.16
N GLY A 249 -15.97 20.62 31.58
CA GLY A 249 -14.75 19.80 31.73
C GLY A 249 -14.50 18.59 30.80
N SER A 250 -13.63 18.82 29.81
CA SER A 250 -12.62 17.90 29.21
C SER A 250 -13.03 16.53 28.63
N SER A 251 -12.96 16.39 27.29
CA SER A 251 -12.58 15.12 26.60
C SER A 251 -12.49 15.27 25.06
N GLN A 252 -11.82 16.31 24.56
CA GLN A 252 -11.55 16.46 23.11
C GLN A 252 -10.16 17.01 22.78
N GLU A 253 -9.17 16.86 23.67
CA GLU A 253 -7.79 17.32 23.46
C GLU A 253 -6.78 16.23 23.05
N GLN A 254 -7.18 14.95 22.93
CA GLN A 254 -6.21 13.86 22.76
C GLN A 254 -5.91 13.41 21.32
N LEU A 255 -6.67 13.80 20.29
CA LEU A 255 -6.42 13.37 18.90
C LEU A 255 -5.67 14.38 18.01
N PHE A 256 -5.43 15.60 18.47
CA PHE A 256 -4.65 16.62 17.74
C PHE A 256 -3.25 16.89 18.32
N ARG A 257 -2.85 16.20 19.40
CA ARG A 257 -1.54 16.40 20.03
C ARG A 257 -0.39 15.63 19.39
N ALA A 258 -0.64 14.55 18.65
CA ALA A 258 0.44 13.75 18.05
C ALA A 258 1.29 14.50 17.00
N PRO A 259 0.73 15.34 16.10
CA PRO A 259 1.55 16.14 15.18
C PRO A 259 2.22 17.34 15.85
N PHE A 260 1.62 17.87 16.93
CA PHE A 260 2.12 19.04 17.66
C PHE A 260 3.28 18.69 18.59
N LEU A 261 3.23 17.52 19.25
CA LEU A 261 4.29 17.03 20.12
C LEU A 261 5.52 16.56 19.34
N ALA A 262 5.36 15.90 18.18
CA ALA A 262 6.49 15.60 17.29
C ALA A 262 7.24 16.88 16.84
N ARG A 263 6.52 18.00 16.71
CA ARG A 263 7.08 19.34 16.45
C ARG A 263 7.84 19.94 17.64
N LEU A 264 7.51 19.56 18.88
CA LEU A 264 8.15 20.03 20.11
C LEU A 264 9.44 19.26 20.47
N TYR A 265 9.66 18.08 19.87
CA TYR A 265 10.80 17.21 20.17
C TYR A 265 11.94 17.25 19.15
N ALA A 266 11.83 18.07 18.10
CA ALA A 266 12.99 18.53 17.36
C ALA A 266 13.83 19.39 18.32
N THR A 267 15.10 19.03 18.51
CA THR A 267 15.99 19.76 19.43
C THR A 267 16.04 21.24 19.10
N GLU A 268 16.08 22.12 20.11
CA GLU A 268 16.38 23.55 19.92
C GLU A 268 17.67 23.81 19.12
N ALA A 269 18.55 22.81 19.00
CA ALA A 269 19.75 22.84 18.16
C ALA A 269 19.47 22.86 16.64
N SER A 270 18.29 22.45 16.18
CA SER A 270 17.84 22.51 14.78
C SER A 270 16.82 23.65 14.52
N LEU A 271 16.67 24.56 15.49
CA LEU A 271 15.89 25.79 15.37
C LEU A 271 16.81 27.01 15.21
N ARG A 272 17.70 26.98 14.21
CA ARG A 272 18.28 28.25 13.72
C ARG A 272 17.45 28.70 12.53
N LYS A 273 16.55 29.67 12.76
CA LYS A 273 16.02 30.49 11.68
C LYS A 273 17.19 31.22 11.02
N GLU A 274 17.58 30.81 9.83
CA GLU A 274 18.12 31.78 8.88
C GLU A 274 16.94 32.51 8.23
N ASP A 275 16.87 33.82 8.49
CA ASP A 275 16.06 34.74 7.72
C ASP A 275 16.60 34.78 6.29
N SER A 276 16.15 33.86 5.43
CA SER A 276 16.27 34.03 3.98
C SER A 276 14.93 34.55 3.45
N SER A 277 14.86 35.87 3.41
CA SER A 277 13.99 36.61 2.52
C SER A 277 14.40 36.31 1.08
N THR A 278 13.88 35.24 0.50
CA THR A 278 13.80 35.08 -0.95
C THR A 278 12.34 35.13 -1.36
N GLU A 279 11.90 36.34 -1.68
CA GLU A 279 10.75 36.56 -2.56
C GLU A 279 11.02 35.78 -3.87
N GLY A 280 10.37 34.62 -4.06
CA GLY A 280 10.49 33.88 -5.31
C GLY A 280 9.90 32.47 -5.33
N ASN A 281 9.94 31.71 -4.24
CA ASN A 281 9.46 30.31 -4.29
C ASN A 281 7.97 30.19 -3.91
N SER A 282 7.14 29.84 -4.89
CA SER A 282 5.69 29.63 -4.72
C SER A 282 5.33 28.34 -3.97
N PHE A 283 6.31 27.53 -3.56
CA PHE A 283 6.13 26.22 -2.92
C PHE A 283 6.87 26.15 -1.57
N LYS A 284 6.28 25.45 -0.59
CA LYS A 284 6.88 25.22 0.73
C LYS A 284 7.89 24.07 0.68
N GLY A 285 9.03 24.22 1.36
CA GLY A 285 10.08 23.20 1.47
C GLY A 285 11.09 23.24 0.31
N HIS A 286 11.90 22.19 0.19
CA HIS A 286 12.85 22.02 -0.90
C HIS A 286 12.19 21.49 -2.19
N ASP A 287 12.80 21.74 -3.35
CA ASP A 287 12.20 21.42 -4.68
C ASP A 287 12.10 19.92 -4.99
N MET A 288 12.71 19.06 -4.18
CA MET A 288 12.67 17.59 -4.32
C MET A 288 11.49 16.96 -3.57
N LEU A 289 10.76 16.04 -4.19
CA LEU A 289 9.88 15.11 -3.47
C LEU A 289 10.76 14.04 -2.79
N ALA A 290 11.15 14.28 -1.54
CA ALA A 290 12.07 13.39 -0.83
C ALA A 290 11.42 12.01 -0.55
N PRO A 291 12.07 10.90 -0.94
CA PRO A 291 11.52 9.56 -0.74
C PRO A 291 11.50 9.20 0.74
N PHE A 292 10.38 8.64 1.21
CA PHE A 292 10.17 8.27 2.61
C PHE A 292 10.37 9.42 3.62
N THR A 293 10.12 10.66 3.21
CA THR A 293 10.19 11.85 4.06
C THR A 293 8.81 12.47 4.20
N ALA A 294 8.40 12.77 5.44
CA ALA A 294 7.14 13.46 5.66
C ALA A 294 7.26 14.94 5.27
N GLY A 295 6.22 15.53 4.69
CA GLY A 295 6.28 16.91 4.21
C GLY A 295 6.67 17.94 5.27
N TRP A 296 6.32 17.71 6.55
CA TRP A 296 6.76 18.58 7.65
C TRP A 296 8.26 18.49 7.92
N GLN A 297 8.90 17.33 7.71
CA GLN A 297 10.36 17.20 7.86
C GLN A 297 11.08 18.02 6.79
N SER A 298 10.57 18.01 5.55
CA SER A 298 11.11 18.82 4.46
C SER A 298 10.90 20.34 4.66
N ASN A 299 9.85 20.74 5.39
CA ASN A 299 9.45 22.14 5.57
C ASN A 299 9.99 22.79 6.85
N ASP A 300 10.11 22.00 7.93
CA ASP A 300 10.30 22.51 9.28
C ASP A 300 11.67 22.15 9.88
N LEU A 301 12.45 21.26 9.25
CA LEU A 301 13.76 20.80 9.73
C LEU A 301 14.87 21.09 8.72
N ASP A 302 16.06 21.39 9.24
CA ASP A 302 17.29 21.44 8.45
C ASP A 302 17.64 20.05 7.93
N HIS A 303 18.08 19.98 6.67
CA HIS A 303 18.43 18.69 6.05
C HIS A 303 19.87 18.33 6.35
N LEU A 304 20.10 17.06 6.69
CA LEU A 304 21.45 16.50 6.70
C LEU A 304 21.90 16.29 5.25
N VAL A 305 22.67 17.24 4.71
CA VAL A 305 23.23 17.16 3.36
C VAL A 305 24.60 16.51 3.42
N ILE A 306 24.70 15.29 2.88
CA ILE A 306 25.96 14.54 2.79
C ILE A 306 26.77 15.03 1.58
N GLU A 307 28.02 15.44 1.81
CA GLU A 307 28.93 15.97 0.79
C GLU A 307 29.95 14.91 0.32
N LYS A 308 30.49 14.14 1.26
CA LYS A 308 31.62 13.22 1.00
C LYS A 308 31.44 11.89 1.73
N SER A 309 31.98 10.81 1.16
CA SER A 309 32.16 9.52 1.83
C SER A 309 33.62 9.06 1.76
N GLU A 310 34.10 8.40 2.81
CA GLU A 310 35.46 7.87 2.94
C GLU A 310 35.43 6.64 3.84
N GLY A 311 35.77 5.46 3.31
CA GLY A 311 35.67 4.19 4.01
C GLY A 311 34.29 3.95 4.60
N SER A 312 34.23 3.70 5.92
CA SER A 312 32.99 3.50 6.68
C SER A 312 32.31 4.80 7.12
N TYR A 313 32.75 5.96 6.63
CA TYR A 313 32.29 7.26 7.09
C TYR A 313 31.67 8.11 5.97
N VAL A 314 30.82 9.04 6.40
CA VAL A 314 30.28 10.13 5.57
C VAL A 314 30.47 11.47 6.26
N TYR A 315 30.53 12.54 5.48
CA TYR A 315 30.73 13.90 5.95
C TYR A 315 29.60 14.77 5.40
N ASP A 316 29.01 15.59 6.27
CA ASP A 316 28.06 16.61 5.83
C ASP A 316 28.78 17.85 5.25
N ILE A 317 28.00 18.76 4.65
CA ILE A 317 28.49 20.03 4.10
C ILE A 317 29.12 20.97 5.15
N ASN A 318 28.94 20.70 6.44
CA ASN A 318 29.57 21.44 7.53
C ASN A 318 30.87 20.78 8.00
N GLY A 319 31.30 19.70 7.33
CA GLY A 319 32.49 18.92 7.65
C GLY A 319 32.31 17.97 8.85
N LYS A 320 31.09 17.80 9.39
CA LYS A 320 30.86 16.86 10.49
C LYS A 320 30.97 15.44 9.96
N LYS A 321 31.83 14.66 10.60
CA LYS A 321 32.09 13.25 10.31
C LYS A 321 31.07 12.35 10.99
N TYR A 322 30.54 11.39 10.26
CA TYR A 322 29.61 10.38 10.74
C TYR A 322 30.08 8.98 10.38
N LEU A 323 30.03 8.06 11.35
CA LEU A 323 30.13 6.63 11.09
C LEU A 323 28.83 6.15 10.45
N ASP A 324 28.91 5.63 9.23
CA ASP A 324 27.75 5.15 8.48
C ASP A 324 27.46 3.69 8.85
N ALA A 325 26.59 3.50 9.84
CA ALA A 325 26.14 2.17 10.25
C ALA A 325 25.07 1.59 9.30
N LEU A 326 24.81 2.19 8.14
CA LEU A 326 23.79 1.77 7.17
C LEU A 326 24.34 1.37 5.80
N ALA A 327 25.61 1.69 5.52
CA ALA A 327 26.16 1.58 4.17
C ALA A 327 25.26 2.31 3.15
N GLY A 328 24.98 3.58 3.44
CA GLY A 328 24.04 4.47 2.77
C GLY A 328 22.61 3.95 2.91
N LEU A 329 22.24 3.06 2.01
CA LEU A 329 21.00 2.29 2.10
C LEU A 329 21.30 0.82 1.79
N TRP A 330 22.08 0.19 2.68
CA TRP A 330 22.38 -1.23 2.68
C TRP A 330 23.21 -1.66 1.45
N CYS A 331 23.88 -0.71 0.78
CA CYS A 331 24.44 -0.90 -0.55
C CYS A 331 25.94 -0.57 -0.65
N THR A 332 26.47 0.41 0.08
CA THR A 332 27.90 0.80 0.00
C THR A 332 28.83 -0.15 0.76
N SER A 333 28.79 -1.42 0.37
CA SER A 333 29.60 -2.51 0.91
C SER A 333 31.11 -2.24 0.95
N LEU A 334 31.65 -1.48 -0.01
CA LEU A 334 33.06 -1.13 -0.13
C LEU A 334 33.34 0.32 0.31
N GLY A 335 32.40 0.97 1.01
CA GLY A 335 32.50 2.40 1.32
C GLY A 335 32.30 3.29 0.09
N GLY A 336 32.45 4.60 0.26
CA GLY A 336 32.15 5.59 -0.79
C GLY A 336 33.35 6.19 -1.53
N ASP A 337 34.56 5.66 -1.34
CA ASP A 337 35.80 6.17 -1.93
C ASP A 337 36.69 5.10 -2.60
N GLU A 338 36.13 3.94 -3.00
CA GLU A 338 36.88 2.86 -3.65
C GLU A 338 37.38 3.29 -5.06
N PRO A 339 38.69 3.53 -5.24
CA PRO A 339 39.21 4.10 -6.48
C PRO A 339 39.07 3.15 -7.67
N ARG A 340 39.06 1.83 -7.45
CA ARG A 340 38.89 0.85 -8.54
C ARG A 340 37.51 0.93 -9.19
N LEU A 341 36.47 1.19 -8.40
CA LEU A 341 35.11 1.33 -8.94
C LEU A 341 34.96 2.62 -9.75
N VAL A 342 35.54 3.72 -9.28
CA VAL A 342 35.58 4.99 -10.03
C VAL A 342 36.37 4.83 -11.33
N ALA A 343 37.52 4.14 -11.29
CA ALA A 343 38.32 3.85 -12.46
C ALA A 343 37.57 2.98 -13.48
N ALA A 344 36.90 1.91 -13.04
CA ALA A 344 36.09 1.05 -13.90
C ALA A 344 34.94 1.83 -14.57
N ALA A 345 34.26 2.70 -13.83
CA ALA A 345 33.23 3.58 -14.38
C ALA A 345 33.81 4.53 -15.44
N THR A 346 34.92 5.20 -15.12
CA THR A 346 35.56 6.20 -15.99
C THR A 346 36.11 5.57 -17.27
N GLU A 347 36.77 4.41 -17.16
CA GLU A 347 37.27 3.66 -18.31
C GLU A 347 36.11 3.27 -19.23
N GLN A 348 35.04 2.72 -18.67
CA GLN A 348 33.89 2.30 -19.46
C GLN A 348 33.13 3.49 -20.08
N LEU A 349 33.03 4.63 -19.38
CA LEU A 349 32.48 5.87 -19.93
C LEU A 349 33.28 6.39 -21.12
N ASN A 350 34.61 6.39 -21.01
CA ASN A 350 35.51 6.81 -22.10
C ASN A 350 35.42 5.87 -23.31
N LYS A 351 35.12 4.58 -23.08
CA LYS A 351 35.02 3.57 -24.14
C LYS A 351 33.65 3.51 -24.81
N LEU A 352 32.59 3.36 -24.02
CA LEU A 352 31.21 3.31 -24.45
C LEU A 352 30.31 3.73 -23.29
N PRO A 353 29.86 4.99 -23.25
CA PRO A 353 29.05 5.49 -22.14
C PRO A 353 27.68 4.82 -22.09
N PHE A 354 27.08 4.52 -23.24
CA PHE A 354 25.79 3.85 -23.31
C PHE A 354 25.55 3.19 -24.67
N TYR A 355 24.93 2.01 -24.63
CA TYR A 355 24.17 1.42 -25.75
C TYR A 355 23.13 0.46 -25.17
N HIS A 356 22.04 0.22 -25.90
CA HIS A 356 20.92 -0.58 -25.41
C HIS A 356 21.14 -2.10 -25.57
N SER A 357 20.40 -2.92 -24.82
CA SER A 357 20.42 -4.40 -24.93
C SER A 357 19.22 -5.02 -25.68
N PHE A 358 18.40 -4.23 -26.37
CA PHE A 358 17.28 -4.72 -27.19
C PHE A 358 17.71 -5.37 -28.51
N TRP A 359 16.85 -6.23 -29.04
CA TRP A 359 16.94 -6.83 -30.38
C TRP A 359 18.28 -7.53 -30.64
N ASN A 360 18.70 -8.37 -29.68
CA ASN A 360 19.95 -9.15 -29.75
C ASN A 360 21.21 -8.28 -29.97
N ARG A 361 21.19 -7.05 -29.45
CA ARG A 361 22.38 -6.21 -29.30
C ARG A 361 22.80 -6.25 -27.84
N THR A 362 24.11 -6.20 -27.58
CA THR A 362 24.63 -6.24 -26.22
C THR A 362 25.98 -5.53 -26.15
N THR A 363 26.51 -5.39 -24.94
CA THR A 363 27.83 -4.81 -24.67
C THR A 363 28.72 -5.84 -23.99
N LYS A 364 30.04 -5.76 -24.20
CA LYS A 364 31.00 -6.71 -23.63
C LYS A 364 30.88 -6.87 -22.10
N PRO A 365 30.68 -5.80 -21.29
CA PRO A 365 30.48 -5.96 -19.84
C PRO A 365 29.20 -6.70 -19.46
N SER A 366 28.11 -6.55 -20.23
CA SER A 366 26.83 -7.20 -19.91
C SER A 366 26.79 -8.66 -20.34
N LEU A 367 27.38 -8.99 -21.49
CA LEU A 367 27.42 -10.33 -22.06
C LEU A 367 28.61 -10.44 -23.03
N ALA A 368 29.51 -11.39 -22.79
CA ALA A 368 30.58 -11.74 -23.71
C ALA A 368 30.24 -13.07 -24.39
N PHE A 369 30.28 -13.10 -25.72
CA PHE A 369 30.29 -14.38 -26.42
C PHE A 369 31.68 -14.98 -26.22
N CYS A 370 31.77 -16.11 -25.51
CA CYS A 370 33.00 -16.89 -25.36
C CYS A 370 33.59 -17.20 -26.75
N LEU A 371 34.51 -16.37 -27.23
CA LEU A 371 35.32 -16.65 -28.41
C LEU A 371 36.67 -17.28 -28.03
N SER A 372 37.04 -17.27 -26.74
CA SER A 372 38.16 -18.03 -26.18
C SER A 372 38.07 -18.18 -24.65
N GLU A 373 38.73 -19.19 -24.08
CA GLU A 373 38.83 -19.44 -22.63
C GLU A 373 39.60 -18.35 -21.84
N THR A 374 40.20 -17.38 -22.54
CA THR A 374 41.07 -16.34 -21.96
C THR A 374 40.42 -14.94 -21.87
N GLU A 375 39.16 -14.78 -22.30
CA GLU A 375 38.49 -13.48 -22.21
C GLU A 375 37.98 -13.16 -20.80
N ALA A 376 38.08 -11.89 -20.42
CA ALA A 376 37.54 -11.38 -19.16
C ALA A 376 36.06 -11.72 -19.01
N PRO A 377 35.61 -12.18 -17.83
CA PRO A 377 34.24 -12.61 -17.59
C PRO A 377 33.27 -11.44 -17.67
N ASP A 378 32.09 -11.68 -18.26
CA ASP A 378 30.97 -10.75 -18.28
C ASP A 378 30.08 -10.90 -17.04
N LEU A 379 29.24 -9.89 -16.78
CA LEU A 379 28.43 -9.87 -15.57
C LEU A 379 27.38 -10.98 -15.52
N ALA A 380 26.79 -11.37 -16.66
CA ALA A 380 25.78 -12.42 -16.68
C ALA A 380 26.40 -13.75 -16.27
N LYS A 381 27.59 -14.08 -16.80
CA LYS A 381 28.36 -15.26 -16.43
C LYS A 381 28.77 -15.24 -14.96
N GLU A 382 29.32 -14.13 -14.47
CA GLU A 382 29.72 -13.97 -13.06
C GLU A 382 28.56 -14.23 -12.09
N LEU A 383 27.37 -13.67 -12.38
CA LEU A 383 26.18 -13.92 -11.53
C LEU A 383 25.77 -15.40 -11.53
N LEU A 384 25.76 -16.04 -12.70
CA LEU A 384 25.38 -17.45 -12.83
C LEU A 384 26.39 -18.41 -12.18
N GLU A 385 27.69 -18.10 -12.25
CA GLU A 385 28.75 -18.94 -11.67
C GLU A 385 28.88 -18.74 -10.16
N THR A 386 28.65 -17.53 -9.65
CA THR A 386 28.74 -17.25 -8.21
C THR A 386 27.54 -17.79 -7.43
N PHE A 387 26.37 -17.92 -8.06
CA PHE A 387 25.17 -18.43 -7.40
C PHE A 387 25.16 -19.97 -7.37
N THR A 388 25.45 -20.57 -6.21
CA THR A 388 25.64 -22.03 -6.09
C THR A 388 24.46 -22.80 -5.51
N ALA A 389 23.46 -22.11 -4.93
CA ALA A 389 22.37 -22.77 -4.22
C ALA A 389 21.46 -23.63 -5.14
N SER A 390 21.25 -23.19 -6.38
CA SER A 390 20.61 -23.96 -7.45
C SER A 390 21.15 -23.52 -8.81
N LYS A 391 21.07 -24.40 -9.82
CA LYS A 391 21.53 -24.07 -11.18
C LYS A 391 20.64 -22.98 -11.78
N MET A 392 21.24 -21.86 -12.17
CA MET A 392 20.59 -20.78 -12.94
C MET A 392 21.02 -20.84 -14.40
N ALA A 393 20.17 -20.41 -15.32
CA ALA A 393 20.40 -20.49 -16.77
C ALA A 393 20.62 -19.14 -17.44
N LYS A 394 19.89 -18.10 -17.03
CA LYS A 394 19.95 -16.76 -17.63
C LYS A 394 19.86 -15.68 -16.57
N ALA A 395 20.48 -14.54 -16.86
CA ALA A 395 20.34 -13.31 -16.10
C ALA A 395 19.65 -12.24 -16.97
N PHE A 396 18.75 -11.47 -16.37
CA PHE A 396 18.08 -10.32 -16.97
C PHE A 396 18.36 -9.08 -16.11
N PHE A 397 18.82 -7.98 -16.71
CA PHE A 397 19.26 -6.80 -15.97
C PHE A 397 18.17 -5.72 -15.81
N THR A 398 18.14 -5.11 -14.64
CA THR A 398 17.31 -3.97 -14.24
C THR A 398 18.17 -2.86 -13.63
N ASN A 399 17.58 -1.75 -13.18
CA ASN A 399 18.33 -0.65 -12.52
C ASN A 399 18.18 -0.70 -10.99
N SER A 400 17.16 -1.40 -10.50
CA SER A 400 16.79 -1.46 -9.09
C SER A 400 16.25 -2.83 -8.70
N GLY A 401 16.21 -3.09 -7.38
CA GLY A 401 15.53 -4.27 -6.82
C GLY A 401 14.01 -4.25 -7.04
N SER A 402 13.37 -3.07 -7.05
CA SER A 402 11.93 -2.94 -7.35
C SER A 402 11.61 -3.42 -8.77
N GLU A 403 12.38 -2.97 -9.77
CA GLU A 403 12.21 -3.42 -11.16
C GLU A 403 12.56 -4.91 -11.33
N ALA A 404 13.51 -5.42 -10.54
CA ALA A 404 13.83 -6.85 -10.53
C ALA A 404 12.60 -7.65 -10.09
N ASN A 405 11.96 -7.26 -8.99
CA ASN A 405 10.75 -7.94 -8.49
C ASN A 405 9.51 -7.74 -9.39
N ASP A 406 9.34 -6.59 -10.04
CA ASP A 406 8.34 -6.41 -11.10
C ASP A 406 8.59 -7.38 -12.27
N THR A 407 9.86 -7.53 -12.66
CA THR A 407 10.27 -8.47 -13.70
C THR A 407 9.96 -9.90 -13.29
N GLN A 408 10.22 -10.30 -12.04
CA GLN A 408 9.86 -11.62 -11.53
C GLN A 408 8.37 -11.93 -11.75
N VAL A 409 7.48 -10.99 -11.41
CA VAL A 409 6.03 -11.17 -11.58
C VAL A 409 5.65 -11.37 -13.04
N LYS A 410 6.21 -10.53 -13.93
CA LYS A 410 5.97 -10.65 -15.38
C LYS A 410 6.47 -11.98 -15.93
N LEU A 411 7.65 -12.44 -15.52
CA LEU A 411 8.24 -13.70 -15.96
C LEU A 411 7.41 -14.90 -15.52
N VAL A 412 6.96 -14.93 -14.26
CA VAL A 412 6.11 -16.00 -13.73
C VAL A 412 4.74 -16.04 -14.41
N TRP A 413 4.12 -14.88 -14.70
CA TRP A 413 2.89 -14.84 -15.48
C TRP A 413 3.10 -15.32 -16.91
N TYR A 414 4.18 -14.88 -17.56
CA TYR A 414 4.54 -15.31 -18.91
C TYR A 414 4.76 -16.82 -18.97
N TYR A 415 5.51 -17.37 -18.02
CA TYR A 415 5.76 -18.80 -17.85
C TYR A 415 4.45 -19.58 -17.69
N ASN A 416 3.55 -19.15 -16.80
CA ASN A 416 2.27 -19.85 -16.61
C ASN A 416 1.33 -19.74 -17.82
N ASN A 417 1.32 -18.60 -18.51
CA ASN A 417 0.56 -18.45 -19.75
C ASN A 417 1.11 -19.36 -20.86
N ALA A 418 2.43 -19.46 -20.99
CA ALA A 418 3.09 -20.35 -21.96
C ALA A 418 2.75 -21.82 -21.73
N LEU A 419 2.58 -22.22 -20.47
CA LEU A 419 2.16 -23.56 -20.07
C LEU A 419 0.65 -23.80 -20.15
N GLY A 420 -0.14 -22.85 -20.64
CA GLY A 420 -1.60 -22.99 -20.73
C GLY A 420 -2.33 -22.89 -19.39
N ARG A 421 -1.72 -22.23 -18.39
CA ARG A 421 -2.27 -22.04 -17.03
C ARG A 421 -2.64 -20.57 -16.77
N PRO A 422 -3.63 -20.00 -17.47
CA PRO A 422 -3.92 -18.57 -17.42
C PRO A 422 -4.45 -18.09 -16.06
N ASN A 423 -4.97 -18.99 -15.21
CA ASN A 423 -5.48 -18.66 -13.89
C ASN A 423 -4.40 -18.68 -12.80
N LYS A 424 -3.23 -19.30 -13.06
CA LYS A 424 -2.12 -19.43 -12.11
C LYS A 424 -1.30 -18.14 -12.09
N LYS A 425 -1.81 -17.13 -11.35
CA LYS A 425 -1.33 -15.73 -11.38
C LYS A 425 -1.11 -15.09 -10.02
N LYS A 426 -1.67 -15.66 -8.95
CA LYS A 426 -1.57 -15.07 -7.62
C LYS A 426 -0.15 -15.25 -7.05
N PHE A 427 0.26 -14.32 -6.22
CA PHE A 427 1.53 -14.36 -5.50
C PHE A 427 1.27 -14.41 -4.02
N ILE A 428 2.03 -15.23 -3.31
CA ILE A 428 2.10 -15.17 -1.86
C ILE A 428 3.40 -14.46 -1.47
N ALA A 429 3.26 -13.37 -0.74
CA ALA A 429 4.32 -12.67 -0.03
C ALA A 429 4.06 -12.76 1.48
N ARG A 430 4.85 -12.07 2.31
CA ARG A 430 4.69 -12.08 3.78
C ARG A 430 4.21 -10.74 4.30
N ALA A 431 3.24 -10.75 5.21
CA ALA A 431 2.67 -9.57 5.82
C ALA A 431 3.68 -8.90 6.77
N LYS A 432 3.58 -7.58 6.93
CA LYS A 432 4.12 -6.93 8.14
C LYS A 432 3.34 -7.42 9.36
N SER A 433 4.04 -7.37 10.48
CA SER A 433 3.50 -7.12 11.81
C SER A 433 2.39 -6.04 11.87
N TYR A 434 1.13 -6.40 11.59
CA TYR A 434 -0.04 -5.81 12.24
C TYR A 434 -1.21 -6.81 12.21
N VAL A 435 -1.75 -7.07 13.39
CA VAL A 435 -2.85 -8.01 13.63
C VAL A 435 -4.15 -7.30 13.30
N ASP A 436 -5.00 -7.88 12.46
CA ASP A 436 -6.43 -7.64 12.51
C ASP A 436 -7.12 -9.00 12.67
N TRP A 437 -7.78 -9.17 13.82
CA TRP A 437 -8.52 -10.37 14.18
C TRP A 437 -9.92 -10.27 13.60
N SER A 438 -10.27 -11.18 12.67
CA SER A 438 -11.66 -11.62 12.54
C SER A 438 -11.77 -13.05 11.99
N ILE A 439 -11.94 -14.00 12.92
CA ILE A 439 -12.94 -15.09 12.91
C ILE A 439 -12.74 -16.27 11.91
N ASP A 440 -12.38 -17.41 12.50
CA ASP A 440 -13.03 -18.75 12.40
C ASP A 440 -12.29 -20.00 11.87
N TYR A 441 -12.26 -20.98 12.79
CA TYR A 441 -12.37 -22.45 12.73
C TYR A 441 -11.17 -23.41 12.52
N LEU A 442 -11.08 -24.27 13.55
CA LEU A 442 -10.45 -25.59 13.70
C LEU A 442 -10.62 -26.52 12.50
N PHE A 443 -9.58 -27.30 12.16
CA PHE A 443 -9.68 -28.76 12.02
C PHE A 443 -8.28 -29.42 12.13
N GLN A 444 -8.27 -30.55 12.81
CA GLN A 444 -7.14 -31.39 13.19
C GLN A 444 -6.97 -32.52 12.17
N PHE A 445 -5.74 -32.88 11.75
CA PHE A 445 -5.23 -34.27 11.66
C PHE A 445 -3.81 -34.38 11.05
N SER A 446 -2.91 -34.91 11.90
CA SER A 446 -1.77 -35.82 11.75
C SER A 446 -0.88 -35.94 10.48
N CYS A 447 0.40 -36.10 10.83
CA CYS A 447 1.52 -36.77 10.16
C CYS A 447 2.27 -35.91 9.13
N TRP A 448 3.53 -35.59 9.46
CA TRP A 448 4.70 -35.93 8.63
C TRP A 448 5.98 -35.87 9.49
N GLU A 449 6.90 -36.76 9.16
CA GLU A 449 8.08 -37.14 9.94
C GLU A 449 9.21 -36.10 9.94
N HIS A 450 9.91 -36.11 11.07
CA HIS A 450 11.15 -35.41 11.43
C HIS A 450 11.91 -34.64 10.33
N SER A 451 11.96 -33.33 10.49
CA SER A 451 13.11 -32.50 10.16
C SER A 451 13.06 -31.25 11.04
N GLN A 452 14.05 -31.12 11.93
CA GLN A 452 14.18 -30.07 12.94
C GLN A 452 14.07 -28.68 12.30
N LEU A 453 13.08 -27.89 12.73
CA LEU A 453 12.83 -26.53 12.26
C LEU A 453 13.03 -25.55 13.41
N LEU A 454 14.26 -25.04 13.50
CA LEU A 454 14.62 -23.92 14.36
C LEU A 454 14.40 -22.62 13.56
N ILE A 455 13.52 -21.73 14.03
CA ILE A 455 13.16 -20.50 13.30
C ILE A 455 13.48 -19.28 14.16
N ILE A 456 14.66 -18.71 13.91
CA ILE A 456 15.05 -17.38 14.42
C ILE A 456 14.86 -16.38 13.27
N ILE A 457 13.94 -15.43 13.42
CA ILE A 457 13.57 -14.52 12.32
C ILE A 457 13.59 -13.04 12.68
N PHE A 458 14.13 -12.31 11.72
CA PHE A 458 14.38 -10.88 11.67
C PHE A 458 13.13 -10.08 11.36
N GLU A 459 13.00 -8.91 11.99
CA GLU A 459 12.11 -7.85 11.52
C GLU A 459 12.80 -7.06 10.39
N PHE A 460 12.98 -7.73 9.24
CA PHE A 460 12.90 -7.00 7.98
C PHE A 460 11.44 -6.88 7.66
N ARG A 461 10.94 -5.66 7.78
CA ARG A 461 9.80 -5.17 7.04
C ARG A 461 9.84 -5.80 5.63
N TRP A 462 9.06 -6.86 5.36
CA TRP A 462 9.16 -7.63 4.11
C TRP A 462 8.99 -6.68 2.92
N TYR A 463 10.11 -6.40 2.27
CA TYR A 463 10.24 -5.29 1.34
C TYR A 463 10.79 -5.80 0.03
N HIS A 464 9.95 -5.70 -0.99
CA HIS A 464 10.26 -6.14 -2.33
C HIS A 464 10.41 -4.94 -3.29
N GLY A 465 10.10 -3.73 -2.85
CA GLY A 465 10.28 -2.51 -3.63
C GLY A 465 9.13 -1.52 -3.49
N SER A 466 9.14 -0.52 -4.36
CA SER A 466 8.23 0.63 -4.32
C SER A 466 7.53 0.95 -5.65
N THR A 467 7.70 0.12 -6.68
CA THR A 467 6.82 0.13 -7.88
C THR A 467 5.43 -0.41 -7.50
N LEU A 468 4.41 -0.25 -8.34
CA LEU A 468 3.05 -0.74 -8.03
C LEU A 468 3.03 -2.22 -7.65
N ILE A 469 3.72 -3.07 -8.43
CA ILE A 469 3.77 -4.52 -8.18
C ILE A 469 4.68 -4.82 -6.98
N ALA A 470 5.91 -4.30 -6.93
CA ALA A 470 6.82 -4.55 -5.83
C ALA A 470 6.32 -4.02 -4.47
N ALA A 471 5.62 -2.88 -4.45
CA ALA A 471 4.95 -2.36 -3.27
C ALA A 471 3.76 -3.24 -2.85
N SER A 472 3.04 -3.83 -3.80
CA SER A 472 2.00 -4.83 -3.51
C SER A 472 2.58 -6.07 -2.85
N LEU A 473 3.72 -6.56 -3.35
CA LEU A 473 4.44 -7.69 -2.75
C LEU A 473 4.95 -7.33 -1.34
N SER A 474 5.40 -6.09 -1.14
CA SER A 474 5.88 -5.62 0.15
C SER A 474 4.76 -5.64 1.20
N GLY A 475 5.03 -6.20 2.38
CA GLY A 475 4.04 -6.35 3.44
C GLY A 475 3.74 -5.08 4.22
N LEU A 476 4.16 -3.88 3.77
CA LEU A 476 4.22 -2.66 4.59
C LEU A 476 3.04 -1.73 4.37
N PRO A 477 2.20 -1.46 5.40
CA PRO A 477 1.05 -0.55 5.27
C PRO A 477 1.42 0.85 4.78
N ALA A 478 2.60 1.37 5.15
CA ALA A 478 3.06 2.70 4.69
C ALA A 478 3.30 2.77 3.17
N LEU A 479 3.54 1.63 2.51
CA LEU A 479 3.62 1.55 1.04
C LEU A 479 2.24 1.39 0.39
N HIS A 480 1.21 1.05 1.18
CA HIS A 480 -0.13 0.77 0.68
C HIS A 480 -1.11 1.92 0.88
N GLN A 481 -0.98 2.60 2.01
CA GLN A 481 -1.84 3.71 2.40
C GLN A 481 -1.82 4.80 1.33
N LYS A 482 -3.02 5.12 0.81
CA LYS A 482 -3.23 6.14 -0.23
C LYS A 482 -2.64 5.81 -1.61
N PHE A 483 -2.29 4.54 -1.86
CA PHE A 483 -1.80 4.06 -3.15
C PHE A 483 -2.69 2.95 -3.78
N ASP A 484 -3.85 2.65 -3.18
CA ASP A 484 -4.77 1.58 -3.62
C ASP A 484 -4.10 0.20 -3.75
N LEU A 485 -3.21 -0.10 -2.81
CA LEU A 485 -2.46 -1.35 -2.71
C LEU A 485 -2.85 -2.15 -1.46
N PRO A 486 -2.57 -3.46 -1.42
CA PRO A 486 -1.90 -4.28 -2.45
C PRO A 486 -2.80 -4.60 -3.65
N ALA A 487 -2.18 -4.91 -4.80
CA ALA A 487 -2.89 -5.36 -5.98
C ALA A 487 -3.63 -6.70 -5.73
N PRO A 488 -4.82 -6.94 -6.35
CA PRO A 488 -5.68 -8.09 -6.04
C PRO A 488 -5.07 -9.48 -6.24
N PHE A 489 -3.96 -9.61 -6.98
CA PHE A 489 -3.29 -10.88 -7.21
C PHE A 489 -2.28 -11.23 -6.10
N VAL A 490 -1.98 -10.31 -5.17
CA VAL A 490 -1.07 -10.57 -4.05
C VAL A 490 -1.86 -11.00 -2.82
N ARG A 491 -1.32 -12.00 -2.12
CA ARG A 491 -1.73 -12.40 -0.77
C ARG A 491 -0.52 -12.30 0.14
N HIS A 492 -0.78 -11.96 1.39
CA HIS A 492 0.24 -11.95 2.43
C HIS A 492 -0.05 -13.05 3.44
N THR A 493 0.92 -13.93 3.65
CA THR A 493 0.90 -14.92 4.74
C THR A 493 1.55 -14.33 6.00
N ASP A 494 1.49 -15.06 7.11
CA ASP A 494 2.02 -14.64 8.40
C ASP A 494 3.47 -14.13 8.37
N CYS A 495 3.77 -13.20 9.28
CA CYS A 495 5.13 -12.75 9.57
C CYS A 495 5.80 -13.76 10.50
N PRO A 496 6.90 -14.40 10.08
CA PRO A 496 7.51 -15.46 10.87
C PRO A 496 8.38 -14.95 12.02
N HIS A 497 7.99 -13.85 12.68
CA HIS A 497 8.70 -13.24 13.80
C HIS A 497 8.24 -13.81 15.14
N TYR A 498 8.90 -14.89 15.61
CA TYR A 498 8.55 -15.63 16.82
C TYR A 498 8.27 -14.74 18.04
N TRP A 499 9.19 -13.84 18.38
CA TRP A 499 9.03 -13.07 19.61
C TRP A 499 7.77 -12.19 19.65
N ARG A 500 7.36 -11.59 18.52
CA ARG A 500 6.10 -10.82 18.46
C ARG A 500 4.85 -11.70 18.29
N TYR A 501 4.97 -12.88 17.67
CA TYR A 501 3.81 -13.64 17.17
C TYR A 501 3.61 -15.03 17.75
N HIS A 502 4.48 -15.47 18.66
CA HIS A 502 4.26 -16.70 19.40
C HIS A 502 3.02 -16.56 20.30
N LEU A 503 2.28 -17.65 20.43
CA LEU A 503 1.21 -17.75 21.41
C LEU A 503 1.83 -18.02 22.80
N PRO A 504 1.15 -17.65 23.91
CA PRO A 504 1.64 -17.97 25.24
C PRO A 504 1.94 -19.46 25.42
N GLY A 505 3.19 -19.80 25.75
CA GLY A 505 3.65 -21.17 25.93
C GLY A 505 4.01 -21.92 24.63
N GLU A 506 3.85 -21.30 23.47
CA GLU A 506 4.23 -21.88 22.17
C GLU A 506 5.75 -21.85 22.02
N THR A 507 6.33 -23.00 21.70
CA THR A 507 7.75 -23.13 21.35
C THR A 507 8.04 -22.59 19.96
N GLU A 508 9.30 -22.28 19.65
CA GLU A 508 9.69 -21.85 18.29
C GLU A 508 9.32 -22.88 17.21
N GLU A 509 9.39 -24.17 17.52
CA GLU A 509 9.04 -25.26 16.61
C GLU A 509 7.52 -25.33 16.35
N GLU A 510 6.71 -25.17 17.39
CA GLU A 510 5.24 -25.12 17.27
C GLU A 510 4.81 -23.87 16.50
N PHE A 511 5.43 -22.71 16.77
CA PHE A 511 5.23 -21.48 16.02
C PHE A 511 5.51 -21.69 14.53
N SER A 512 6.66 -22.26 14.22
CA SER A 512 7.08 -22.59 12.84
C SER A 512 6.08 -23.49 12.13
N THR A 513 5.63 -24.53 12.82
CA THR A 513 4.65 -25.50 12.33
C THR A 513 3.32 -24.82 12.06
N ARG A 514 2.86 -23.95 12.97
CA ARG A 514 1.64 -23.17 12.77
C ARG A 514 1.71 -22.29 11.53
N LEU A 515 2.84 -21.62 11.28
CA LEU A 515 2.98 -20.78 10.08
C LEU A 515 3.00 -21.58 8.79
N ALA A 516 3.64 -22.76 8.79
CA ALA A 516 3.60 -23.66 7.66
C ALA A 516 2.15 -24.12 7.37
N ASN A 517 1.40 -24.49 8.41
CA ASN A 517 -0.01 -24.88 8.29
C ASN A 517 -0.88 -23.71 7.80
N ASN A 518 -0.66 -22.50 8.29
CA ASN A 518 -1.38 -21.31 7.84
C ASN A 518 -1.12 -21.01 6.36
N LEU A 519 0.14 -21.16 5.91
CA LEU A 519 0.48 -21.02 4.50
C LEU A 519 -0.21 -22.09 3.64
N GLU A 520 -0.21 -23.35 4.07
CA GLU A 520 -0.90 -24.43 3.35
C GLU A 520 -2.41 -24.18 3.28
N ASN A 521 -3.02 -23.75 4.39
CA ASN A 521 -4.42 -23.35 4.44
C ASN A 521 -4.74 -22.19 3.48
N LEU A 522 -3.87 -21.17 3.41
CA LEU A 522 -4.00 -20.07 2.46
C LEU A 522 -3.92 -20.58 1.01
N ILE A 523 -2.99 -21.49 0.72
CA ILE A 523 -2.82 -22.09 -0.61
C ILE A 523 -4.10 -22.85 -1.01
N LEU A 524 -4.62 -23.68 -0.11
CA LEU A 524 -5.85 -24.44 -0.33
C LEU A 524 -7.07 -23.53 -0.49
N LYS A 525 -7.18 -22.49 0.33
CA LYS A 525 -8.27 -21.51 0.29
C LYS A 525 -8.32 -20.75 -1.04
N GLU A 526 -7.17 -20.31 -1.54
CA GLU A 526 -7.10 -19.55 -2.79
C GLU A 526 -7.21 -20.43 -4.05
N GLY A 527 -7.00 -21.75 -3.92
CA GLY A 527 -6.86 -22.68 -5.02
C GLY A 527 -5.40 -22.77 -5.48
N PRO A 528 -4.69 -23.91 -5.27
CA PRO A 528 -3.29 -24.09 -5.66
C PRO A 528 -3.01 -23.83 -7.14
N GLU A 529 -3.98 -24.12 -8.00
CA GLU A 529 -3.97 -23.86 -9.44
C GLU A 529 -4.03 -22.38 -9.79
N THR A 530 -4.34 -21.51 -8.83
CA THR A 530 -4.37 -20.05 -9.03
C THR A 530 -3.12 -19.34 -8.53
N ILE A 531 -2.31 -19.99 -7.69
CA ILE A 531 -1.09 -19.40 -7.10
C ILE A 531 0.12 -19.76 -7.94
N ALA A 532 0.83 -18.74 -8.41
CA ALA A 532 1.94 -18.87 -9.34
C ALA A 532 3.30 -18.94 -8.65
N ALA A 533 3.51 -18.10 -7.64
CA ALA A 533 4.79 -18.05 -6.94
C ALA A 533 4.66 -17.60 -5.48
N PHE A 534 5.64 -17.99 -4.69
CA PHE A 534 5.92 -17.49 -3.35
C PHE A 534 7.21 -16.67 -3.41
N ILE A 535 7.19 -15.44 -2.90
CA ILE A 535 8.37 -14.58 -2.82
C ILE A 535 8.81 -14.39 -1.37
N ALA A 536 10.11 -14.56 -1.14
CA ALA A 536 10.69 -14.35 0.17
C ALA A 536 12.14 -13.89 0.08
N GLU A 537 12.47 -12.88 0.86
CA GLU A 537 13.83 -12.62 1.25
C GLU A 537 14.40 -13.83 2.04
N PRO A 538 15.60 -14.35 1.71
CA PRO A 538 16.23 -15.48 2.41
C PRO A 538 16.39 -15.23 3.91
N VAL A 539 15.82 -16.14 4.70
CA VAL A 539 15.86 -16.16 6.16
C VAL A 539 15.85 -17.61 6.65
N MET A 540 16.25 -17.84 7.89
CA MET A 540 16.19 -19.15 8.54
C MET A 540 14.76 -19.70 8.50
N GLY A 541 14.60 -21.00 8.19
CA GLY A 541 13.30 -21.66 8.03
C GLY A 541 12.70 -21.64 6.61
N ALA A 542 13.23 -20.83 5.68
CA ALA A 542 12.68 -20.73 4.32
C ALA A 542 12.78 -22.03 3.49
N GLY A 543 13.69 -22.96 3.84
CA GLY A 543 13.77 -24.27 3.20
C GLY A 543 12.54 -25.17 3.47
N GLY A 544 11.95 -25.09 4.67
CA GLY A 544 10.71 -25.81 5.00
C GLY A 544 9.51 -25.24 4.24
N ILE A 545 9.44 -23.91 4.13
CA ILE A 545 8.43 -23.21 3.31
C ILE A 545 8.58 -23.59 1.84
N GLN A 546 9.81 -23.66 1.32
CA GLN A 546 10.06 -24.06 -0.05
C GLN A 546 9.51 -25.46 -0.35
N ALA A 547 9.73 -26.43 0.56
CA ALA A 547 9.19 -27.77 0.41
C ALA A 547 7.64 -27.75 0.37
N ALA A 548 7.00 -26.94 1.22
CA ALA A 548 5.55 -26.80 1.28
C ALA A 548 4.97 -26.22 -0.02
N VAL A 549 5.53 -25.14 -0.56
CA VAL A 549 5.01 -24.53 -1.80
C VAL A 549 5.29 -25.39 -3.03
N LYS A 550 6.40 -26.15 -3.03
CA LYS A 550 6.76 -27.05 -4.12
C LYS A 550 5.76 -28.20 -4.30
N LYS A 551 5.13 -28.69 -3.22
CA LYS A 551 4.04 -29.68 -3.26
C LYS A 551 2.88 -29.26 -4.18
N TYR A 552 2.68 -27.95 -4.33
CA TYR A 552 1.58 -27.35 -5.09
C TYR A 552 2.01 -26.75 -6.43
N ASP A 553 3.23 -27.08 -6.89
CA ASP A 553 3.79 -26.53 -8.13
C ASP A 553 3.77 -24.99 -8.13
N ILE A 554 4.17 -24.40 -7.01
CA ILE A 554 4.30 -22.95 -6.84
C ILE A 554 5.79 -22.60 -6.89
N LEU A 555 6.17 -21.68 -7.78
CA LEU A 555 7.56 -21.25 -7.94
C LEU A 555 8.05 -20.52 -6.70
N PHE A 556 9.31 -20.72 -6.32
CA PHE A 556 9.94 -20.01 -5.22
C PHE A 556 10.89 -18.91 -5.72
N ILE A 557 10.62 -17.66 -5.33
CA ILE A 557 11.45 -16.50 -5.66
C ILE A 557 12.25 -16.10 -4.41
N ALA A 558 13.58 -16.14 -4.52
CA ALA A 558 14.47 -15.63 -3.48
C ALA A 558 14.81 -14.15 -3.73
N ASP A 559 14.40 -13.29 -2.82
CA ASP A 559 14.76 -11.87 -2.85
C ASP A 559 16.10 -11.60 -2.13
N GLU A 560 17.18 -11.69 -2.90
CA GLU A 560 18.57 -11.58 -2.44
C GLU A 560 19.09 -10.13 -2.47
N VAL A 561 18.24 -9.13 -2.74
CA VAL A 561 18.65 -7.72 -2.94
C VAL A 561 19.52 -7.16 -1.81
N ILE A 562 19.31 -7.58 -0.55
CA ILE A 562 20.16 -7.19 0.59
C ILE A 562 21.17 -8.29 0.96
N ARG A 563 20.83 -9.56 0.72
CA ARG A 563 21.46 -10.72 1.37
C ARG A 563 22.60 -11.31 0.55
N ALA A 564 22.62 -11.03 -0.75
CA ALA A 564 23.70 -11.38 -1.64
C ALA A 564 25.01 -10.64 -1.32
N PHE A 565 26.06 -11.13 -1.98
CA PHE A 565 27.39 -10.60 -2.07
C PHE A 565 28.12 -10.46 -0.73
N GLY A 566 27.88 -11.39 0.20
CA GLY A 566 28.67 -11.48 1.44
C GLY A 566 28.03 -10.89 2.69
N ARG A 567 26.88 -10.19 2.58
CA ARG A 567 26.24 -9.51 3.71
C ARG A 567 26.00 -10.41 4.93
N LEU A 568 25.65 -11.67 4.70
CA LEU A 568 25.37 -12.63 5.77
C LEU A 568 26.60 -13.47 6.17
N GLY A 569 27.78 -13.21 5.60
CA GLY A 569 28.97 -14.06 5.73
C GLY A 569 29.07 -15.20 4.70
N THR A 570 28.10 -15.28 3.78
CA THR A 570 28.05 -16.18 2.63
C THR A 570 27.80 -15.36 1.37
N MET A 571 28.15 -15.89 0.19
CA MET A 571 27.94 -15.17 -1.07
C MET A 571 26.46 -14.87 -1.31
N TYR A 572 25.56 -15.81 -1.06
CA TYR A 572 24.12 -15.57 -1.09
C TYR A 572 23.45 -16.03 0.21
N GLY A 573 22.30 -15.44 0.55
CA GLY A 573 21.50 -15.92 1.68
C GLY A 573 20.91 -17.31 1.44
N SER A 574 20.67 -17.65 0.18
CA SER A 574 20.21 -18.96 -0.27
C SER A 574 21.24 -20.05 0.05
N ASP A 575 22.54 -19.77 -0.07
CA ASP A 575 23.59 -20.70 0.35
C ASP A 575 23.55 -20.92 1.87
N LYS A 576 23.37 -19.84 2.64
CA LYS A 576 23.34 -19.90 4.12
C LYS A 576 22.18 -20.73 4.66
N PHE A 577 21.02 -20.62 4.02
CA PHE A 577 19.78 -21.24 4.47
C PHE A 577 19.36 -22.44 3.62
N ASN A 578 20.23 -22.91 2.72
CA ASN A 578 19.99 -24.03 1.81
C ASN A 578 18.66 -23.92 1.05
N ILE A 579 18.39 -22.74 0.49
CA ILE A 579 17.20 -22.43 -0.31
C ILE A 579 17.55 -22.66 -1.79
N LYS A 580 16.71 -23.36 -2.55
CA LYS A 580 16.98 -23.72 -3.95
C LYS A 580 16.00 -23.03 -4.91
N PRO A 581 16.02 -21.69 -5.03
CA PRO A 581 14.96 -20.94 -5.70
C PRO A 581 14.86 -21.24 -7.20
N ASP A 582 13.69 -20.94 -7.77
CA ASP A 582 13.42 -20.98 -9.21
C ASP A 582 13.80 -19.65 -9.89
N LEU A 583 13.65 -18.54 -9.17
CA LEU A 583 14.09 -17.21 -9.61
C LEU A 583 14.74 -16.45 -8.45
N VAL A 584 15.70 -15.58 -8.76
CA VAL A 584 16.46 -14.79 -7.77
C VAL A 584 16.55 -13.35 -8.19
N SER A 585 16.28 -12.39 -7.29
CA SER A 585 16.51 -10.95 -7.52
C SER A 585 17.73 -10.46 -6.74
N VAL A 586 18.59 -9.68 -7.38
CA VAL A 586 19.79 -9.06 -6.78
C VAL A 586 19.90 -7.59 -7.18
N ALA A 587 20.47 -6.75 -6.31
CA ALA A 587 20.78 -5.33 -6.57
C ALA A 587 21.77 -4.83 -5.49
N LYS A 588 21.69 -3.54 -5.10
CA LYS A 588 22.42 -2.92 -3.97
C LYS A 588 23.93 -3.21 -3.99
N ALA A 589 24.38 -4.18 -3.19
CA ALA A 589 25.79 -4.57 -3.06
C ALA A 589 26.37 -5.15 -4.37
N LEU A 590 25.55 -5.43 -5.39
CA LEU A 590 26.00 -5.80 -6.74
C LEU A 590 27.00 -4.80 -7.33
N SER A 591 26.79 -3.50 -7.13
CA SER A 591 27.69 -2.42 -7.58
C SER A 591 28.26 -1.59 -6.43
N SER A 592 28.12 -2.09 -5.19
CA SER A 592 28.41 -1.33 -3.98
C SER A 592 27.68 0.04 -3.91
N GLY A 593 26.53 0.17 -4.57
CA GLY A 593 25.80 1.44 -4.63
C GLY A 593 26.43 2.55 -5.50
N TYR A 594 27.54 2.30 -6.21
CA TYR A 594 28.21 3.31 -7.05
C TYR A 594 27.39 3.65 -8.29
N LEU A 595 26.72 2.65 -8.87
CA LEU A 595 25.83 2.84 -10.03
C LEU A 595 24.56 2.00 -9.86
N PRO A 596 23.38 2.50 -10.29
CA PRO A 596 22.15 1.74 -10.25
C PRO A 596 22.24 0.48 -11.13
N ILE A 597 22.05 -0.68 -10.51
CA ILE A 597 21.94 -1.97 -11.21
C ILE A 597 21.18 -2.98 -10.35
N GLY A 598 20.38 -3.79 -11.02
CA GLY A 598 19.76 -4.99 -10.48
C GLY A 598 19.78 -6.11 -11.52
N ALA A 599 19.48 -7.33 -11.10
CA ALA A 599 19.31 -8.45 -11.99
C ALA A 599 18.30 -9.46 -11.46
N VAL A 600 17.74 -10.23 -12.39
CA VAL A 600 16.93 -11.41 -12.16
C VAL A 600 17.66 -12.61 -12.75
N MET A 601 17.95 -13.62 -11.94
CA MET A 601 18.41 -14.93 -12.41
C MET A 601 17.23 -15.89 -12.49
N VAL A 602 17.17 -16.71 -13.54
CA VAL A 602 16.09 -17.67 -13.77
C VAL A 602 16.64 -19.09 -13.92
N SER A 603 15.90 -20.07 -13.40
CA SER A 603 16.20 -21.49 -13.54
C SER A 603 16.16 -21.95 -15.00
N PRO A 604 16.84 -23.07 -15.35
CA PRO A 604 16.76 -23.68 -16.68
C PRO A 604 15.33 -23.94 -17.13
N GLU A 605 14.48 -24.46 -16.26
CA GLU A 605 13.09 -24.77 -16.58
C GLU A 605 12.30 -23.53 -17.01
N VAL A 606 12.40 -22.45 -16.23
CA VAL A 606 11.71 -21.18 -16.55
C VAL A 606 12.30 -20.57 -17.83
N SER A 607 13.62 -20.64 -18.01
CA SER A 607 14.32 -20.17 -19.20
C SER A 607 13.85 -20.89 -20.47
N ASP A 608 13.74 -22.22 -20.44
CA ASP A 608 13.36 -23.03 -21.61
C ASP A 608 11.91 -22.73 -22.06
N VAL A 609 11.01 -22.53 -21.10
CA VAL A 609 9.62 -22.11 -21.38
C VAL A 609 9.58 -20.71 -21.98
N ILE A 610 10.37 -19.76 -21.45
CA ILE A 610 10.45 -18.40 -21.99
C ILE A 610 10.96 -18.41 -23.45
N ASP A 611 12.03 -19.16 -23.70
CA ASP A 611 12.64 -19.29 -25.02
C ASP A 611 11.66 -19.91 -26.03
N SER A 612 11.04 -21.04 -25.68
CA SER A 612 10.04 -21.71 -26.52
C SER A 612 8.87 -20.79 -26.85
N GLN A 613 8.32 -20.10 -25.85
CA GLN A 613 7.14 -19.25 -26.06
C GLN A 613 7.49 -17.97 -26.82
N SER A 614 8.63 -17.35 -26.54
CA SER A 614 9.03 -16.12 -27.25
C SER A 614 9.33 -16.40 -28.71
N SER A 615 9.90 -17.57 -29.02
CA SER A 615 10.06 -18.05 -30.39
C SER A 615 8.73 -18.18 -31.13
N LYS A 616 7.67 -18.68 -30.46
CA LYS A 616 6.31 -18.76 -31.04
C LYS A 616 5.67 -17.39 -31.25
N LEU A 617 5.91 -16.45 -30.33
CA LEU A 617 5.35 -15.08 -30.40
C LEU A 617 6.17 -14.13 -31.30
N GLY A 618 7.39 -14.52 -31.67
CA GLY A 618 8.32 -13.72 -32.47
C GLY A 618 9.17 -12.71 -31.68
N SER A 619 8.88 -12.48 -30.39
CA SER A 619 9.75 -11.70 -29.51
C SER A 619 9.46 -11.94 -28.02
N PHE A 620 10.47 -11.74 -27.17
CA PHE A 620 10.29 -11.54 -25.74
C PHE A 620 10.13 -10.04 -25.44
N SER A 621 8.89 -9.57 -25.32
CA SER A 621 8.58 -8.13 -25.21
C SER A 621 8.68 -7.59 -23.76
N HIS A 622 9.87 -7.65 -23.18
CA HIS A 622 10.18 -7.05 -21.87
C HIS A 622 11.64 -6.57 -21.83
N GLY A 623 11.86 -5.39 -21.23
CA GLY A 623 13.17 -4.73 -21.21
C GLY A 623 13.03 -3.28 -20.77
N PHE A 624 14.10 -2.75 -20.16
CA PHE A 624 14.21 -1.34 -19.79
C PHE A 624 15.28 -0.67 -20.66
N THR A 625 15.16 0.64 -20.91
CA THR A 625 16.14 1.40 -21.72
C THR A 625 17.58 1.18 -21.28
N TYR A 626 17.80 1.10 -19.97
CA TYR A 626 19.12 0.94 -19.34
C TYR A 626 19.42 -0.50 -18.90
N SER A 627 18.61 -1.48 -19.31
CA SER A 627 18.91 -2.90 -19.03
C SER A 627 20.28 -3.29 -19.58
N GLY A 628 21.18 -3.70 -18.68
CA GLY A 628 22.55 -4.07 -19.02
C GLY A 628 23.44 -2.87 -19.37
N HIS A 629 23.22 -1.72 -18.73
CA HIS A 629 23.99 -0.50 -18.96
C HIS A 629 25.51 -0.78 -18.81
N PRO A 630 26.34 -0.52 -19.84
CA PRO A 630 27.73 -0.98 -19.88
C PRO A 630 28.56 -0.49 -18.69
N VAL A 631 28.42 0.78 -18.32
CA VAL A 631 29.14 1.37 -17.17
C VAL A 631 28.74 0.72 -15.84
N ALA A 632 27.44 0.50 -15.60
CA ALA A 632 26.96 -0.15 -14.39
C ALA A 632 27.43 -1.62 -14.33
N CYS A 633 27.42 -2.33 -15.47
CA CYS A 633 27.94 -3.69 -15.55
C CYS A 633 29.45 -3.74 -15.27
N ALA A 634 30.24 -2.82 -15.81
CA ALA A 634 31.68 -2.75 -15.56
C ALA A 634 32.00 -2.52 -14.07
N VAL A 635 31.29 -1.60 -13.42
CA VAL A 635 31.42 -1.36 -11.98
C VAL A 635 30.99 -2.57 -11.17
N ALA A 636 29.92 -3.27 -11.55
CA ALA A 636 29.48 -4.48 -10.87
C ALA A 636 30.49 -5.63 -11.00
N ILE A 637 31.06 -5.85 -12.19
CA ILE A 637 32.14 -6.83 -12.39
C ILE A 637 33.34 -6.49 -11.49
N GLU A 638 33.76 -5.23 -11.45
CA GLU A 638 34.88 -4.81 -10.62
C GLU A 638 34.58 -4.96 -9.13
N THR A 639 33.34 -4.69 -8.72
CA THR A 639 32.86 -4.94 -7.35
C THR A 639 33.01 -6.42 -6.98
N LEU A 640 32.54 -7.33 -7.84
CA LEU A 640 32.64 -8.78 -7.60
C LEU A 640 34.09 -9.27 -7.55
N LYS A 641 34.97 -8.72 -8.41
CA LYS A 641 36.42 -8.99 -8.35
C LYS A 641 37.02 -8.55 -7.02
N ILE A 642 36.70 -7.34 -6.55
CA ILE A 642 37.18 -6.84 -5.26
C ILE A 642 36.72 -7.75 -4.13
N TYR A 643 35.47 -8.21 -4.14
CA TYR A 643 34.97 -9.15 -3.13
C TYR A 643 35.77 -10.44 -3.07
N LYS A 644 36.13 -10.99 -4.24
CA LYS A 644 36.95 -12.20 -4.35
C LYS A 644 38.39 -11.95 -3.93
N GLU A 645 39.03 -10.91 -4.46
CA GLU A 645 40.45 -10.59 -4.22
C GLU A 645 40.73 -10.20 -2.76
N ARG A 646 39.82 -9.45 -2.13
CA ARG A 646 39.93 -9.03 -0.72
C ARG A 646 39.35 -10.04 0.25
N ASN A 647 38.83 -11.17 -0.25
CA ASN A 647 38.15 -12.19 0.54
C ASN A 647 37.12 -11.59 1.50
N ILE A 648 36.16 -10.87 0.93
CA ILE A 648 35.20 -10.08 1.70
C ILE A 648 34.34 -10.95 2.63
N LEU A 649 34.15 -12.22 2.30
CA LEU A 649 33.41 -13.17 3.12
C LEU A 649 34.14 -13.41 4.45
N ASP A 650 35.45 -13.66 4.41
CA ASP A 650 36.27 -13.82 5.62
C ASP A 650 36.30 -12.53 6.44
N GLN A 651 36.40 -11.37 5.77
CA GLN A 651 36.30 -10.08 6.44
C GLN A 651 34.98 -9.94 7.19
N VAL A 652 33.84 -10.17 6.53
CA VAL A 652 32.51 -10.09 7.14
C VAL A 652 32.37 -11.09 8.29
N ASN A 653 32.82 -12.33 8.11
CA ASN A 653 32.75 -13.37 9.14
C ASN A 653 33.64 -13.05 10.35
N ARG A 654 34.75 -12.34 10.15
CA ARG A 654 35.65 -11.89 11.21
C ARG A 654 35.04 -10.79 12.07
N ILE A 655 34.33 -9.82 11.47
CA ILE A 655 33.76 -8.69 12.21
C ILE A 655 32.33 -8.92 12.72
N ALA A 656 31.57 -9.83 12.09
CA ALA A 656 30.18 -10.09 12.47
C ALA A 656 29.96 -10.49 13.95
N PRO A 657 30.81 -11.32 14.60
CA PRO A 657 30.64 -11.64 16.02
C PRO A 657 30.70 -10.40 16.91
N ASN A 658 31.69 -9.54 16.72
CA ASN A 658 31.83 -8.30 17.49
C ASN A 658 30.70 -7.31 17.16
N PHE A 659 30.29 -7.22 15.90
CA PHE A 659 29.15 -6.38 15.49
C PHE A 659 27.82 -6.84 16.15
N LYS A 660 27.67 -8.13 16.44
CA LYS A 660 26.51 -8.61 17.22
C LYS A 660 26.61 -8.25 18.71
N MET A 661 27.81 -8.00 19.22
CA MET A 661 28.08 -7.55 20.60
C MET A 661 27.90 -6.04 20.78
N VAL A 662 27.10 -5.38 19.94
CA VAL A 662 26.65 -3.99 20.15
C VAL A 662 25.93 -3.79 21.50
N LEU A 663 25.65 -4.88 22.22
CA LEU A 663 25.47 -4.88 23.66
C LEU A 663 26.54 -5.72 24.36
N PRO A 664 27.34 -5.13 25.27
CA PRO A 664 27.74 -5.87 26.44
C PRO A 664 26.53 -6.04 27.36
N ASP A 665 26.46 -7.20 28.01
CA ASP A 665 25.49 -7.68 29.00
C ASP A 665 25.44 -6.81 30.30
N THR A 666 25.76 -5.51 30.20
CA THR A 666 26.23 -4.69 31.31
C THR A 666 25.66 -3.26 31.31
N SER A 667 24.38 -3.05 30.99
CA SER A 667 23.70 -1.86 31.52
C SER A 667 23.10 -2.21 32.88
N PRO A 668 23.53 -1.60 33.99
CA PRO A 668 22.95 -1.83 35.31
C PRO A 668 21.53 -1.27 35.46
N CYS A 669 21.00 -0.58 34.44
CA CYS A 669 19.66 0.01 34.46
C CYS A 669 18.64 -0.87 33.72
N ASN A 670 17.98 -1.75 34.48
CA ASN A 670 16.88 -2.66 34.10
C ASN A 670 15.59 -1.98 33.56
N ILE A 671 15.66 -0.92 32.75
CA ILE A 671 14.48 -0.11 32.36
C ILE A 671 14.08 -0.29 30.89
N LEU A 672 15.07 -0.49 30.02
CA LEU A 672 14.88 -0.86 28.63
C LEU A 672 15.33 -2.30 28.45
N SER A 673 14.46 -3.13 27.90
CA SER A 673 14.91 -4.39 27.33
C SER A 673 15.12 -4.15 25.84
N LEU A 674 16.30 -4.55 25.37
CA LEU A 674 16.65 -4.50 23.96
C LEU A 674 16.57 -5.89 23.40
N GLN A 675 15.70 -6.06 22.42
CA GLN A 675 15.76 -7.29 21.66
C GLN A 675 16.59 -7.10 20.41
N ILE A 676 17.79 -7.68 20.48
CA ILE A 676 18.73 -7.72 19.38
C ILE A 676 18.51 -8.95 18.52
N ARG A 677 18.42 -8.73 17.21
CA ARG A 677 18.33 -9.75 16.19
C ARG A 677 19.32 -9.42 15.08
N GLY A 678 20.21 -10.33 14.72
CA GLY A 678 21.11 -10.09 13.60
C GLY A 678 21.84 -11.32 13.06
N THR A 679 22.18 -11.30 11.77
CA THR A 679 23.04 -12.31 11.15
C THR A 679 23.96 -11.67 10.12
N GLY A 680 25.24 -12.08 10.13
CA GLY A 680 26.28 -11.34 9.41
C GLY A 680 26.33 -9.88 9.88
N LEU A 681 26.39 -8.95 8.91
CA LEU A 681 26.40 -7.51 9.15
C LEU A 681 25.02 -6.90 8.94
N ILE A 682 24.01 -7.53 9.53
CA ILE A 682 22.66 -7.02 9.64
C ILE A 682 22.24 -7.12 11.10
N LEU A 683 21.82 -5.99 11.68
CA LEU A 683 21.30 -5.91 13.05
C LEU A 683 20.01 -5.12 13.08
N GLY A 684 19.01 -5.64 13.78
CA GLY A 684 17.82 -4.94 14.21
C GLY A 684 17.74 -4.96 15.73
N THR A 685 17.44 -3.81 16.31
CA THR A 685 17.25 -3.62 17.74
C THR A 685 15.87 -3.01 17.97
N GLU A 686 15.05 -3.67 18.76
CA GLU A 686 13.72 -3.17 19.15
C GLU A 686 13.75 -2.70 20.61
N PHE A 687 13.33 -1.46 20.86
CA PHE A 687 13.18 -0.95 22.23
C PHE A 687 11.86 -1.38 22.84
N VAL A 688 11.92 -2.04 24.00
CA VAL A 688 10.72 -2.38 24.79
C VAL A 688 10.92 -2.13 26.29
N ASP A 689 9.81 -2.07 27.00
CA ASP A 689 9.82 -1.97 28.46
C ASP A 689 10.29 -3.30 29.06
N ASN A 690 11.30 -3.26 29.93
CA ASN A 690 11.79 -4.46 30.60
C ASN A 690 10.73 -5.16 31.47
N ASN A 691 9.76 -4.42 32.01
CA ASN A 691 8.67 -4.99 32.81
C ASN A 691 7.52 -5.56 31.96
N SER A 692 7.44 -5.16 30.68
CA SER A 692 6.47 -5.72 29.73
C SER A 692 7.14 -5.84 28.35
N PRO A 693 8.00 -6.85 28.15
CA PRO A 693 8.78 -6.98 26.94
C PRO A 693 7.90 -7.15 25.70
N ASN A 694 6.66 -7.63 25.85
CA ASN A 694 5.75 -7.84 24.75
C ASN A 694 5.00 -6.55 24.33
N ASP A 695 5.05 -5.48 25.11
CA ASP A 695 4.34 -4.24 24.82
C ASP A 695 5.29 -3.20 24.19
N PRO A 696 4.91 -2.59 23.04
CA PRO A 696 5.66 -1.46 22.50
C PRO A 696 5.49 -0.23 23.39
N PHE A 697 6.45 0.70 23.34
CA PHE A 697 6.27 2.00 23.98
C PHE A 697 5.14 2.79 23.30
N PRO A 698 4.50 3.72 24.03
CA PRO A 698 3.55 4.65 23.42
C PRO A 698 4.23 5.43 22.27
N PRO A 699 3.69 5.42 21.04
CA PRO A 699 4.35 6.03 19.88
C PRO A 699 4.71 7.51 20.06
N GLU A 700 3.94 8.24 20.88
CA GLU A 700 4.17 9.64 21.22
C GLU A 700 5.43 9.88 22.07
N TRP A 701 6.01 8.84 22.68
CA TRP A 701 7.29 8.93 23.39
C TRP A 701 8.46 9.07 22.43
N GLY A 702 8.31 8.59 21.19
CA GLY A 702 9.33 8.72 20.14
C GLY A 702 10.69 8.14 20.54
N VAL A 703 10.72 7.01 21.26
CA VAL A 703 11.95 6.45 21.86
C VAL A 703 13.00 6.16 20.78
N GLY A 704 12.63 5.47 19.71
CA GLY A 704 13.54 5.19 18.60
C GLY A 704 14.03 6.46 17.87
N ALA A 705 13.16 7.47 17.72
CA ALA A 705 13.54 8.75 17.11
C ALA A 705 14.53 9.51 17.98
N TYR A 706 14.32 9.51 19.31
CA TYR A 706 15.26 10.09 20.27
C TYR A 706 16.61 9.37 20.21
N PHE A 707 16.62 8.04 20.22
CA PHE A 707 17.85 7.26 20.10
C PHE A 707 18.62 7.60 18.82
N GLY A 708 17.94 7.64 17.67
CA GLY A 708 18.56 8.00 16.39
C GLY A 708 19.20 9.40 16.42
N ALA A 709 18.51 10.38 17.04
CA ALA A 709 19.06 11.72 17.22
C ALA A 709 20.30 11.74 18.14
N GLN A 710 20.35 10.87 19.16
CA GLN A 710 21.54 10.74 20.00
C GLN A 710 22.70 10.06 19.25
N CYS A 711 22.43 9.05 18.43
CA CYS A 711 23.45 8.49 17.53
C CYS A 711 24.03 9.56 16.62
N GLU A 712 23.17 10.39 16.00
CA GLU A 712 23.60 11.46 15.11
C GLU A 712 24.45 12.51 15.83
N LYS A 713 24.09 12.87 17.07
CA LYS A 713 24.91 13.75 17.94
C LYS A 713 26.29 13.17 18.21
N GLU A 714 26.37 11.86 18.48
CA GLU A 714 27.64 11.13 18.66
C GLU A 714 28.40 10.90 17.35
N GLY A 715 27.86 11.32 16.20
CA GLY A 715 28.47 11.13 14.88
C GLY A 715 28.30 9.72 14.33
N MET A 716 27.14 9.12 14.48
CA MET A 716 26.77 7.82 13.91
C MET A 716 25.39 7.88 13.27
N LEU A 717 25.25 7.37 12.06
CA LEU A 717 23.97 7.31 11.35
C LEU A 717 23.37 5.91 11.44
N VAL A 718 22.11 5.83 11.89
CA VAL A 718 21.33 4.60 12.02
C VAL A 718 19.95 4.79 11.39
N ARG A 719 19.29 3.69 11.04
CA ARG A 719 17.94 3.75 10.46
C ARG A 719 16.91 3.53 11.56
N VAL A 720 16.12 4.56 11.83
CA VAL A 720 15.00 4.52 12.76
C VAL A 720 13.71 4.18 12.01
N ALA A 721 12.91 3.28 12.59
CA ALA A 721 11.69 2.77 11.99
C ALA A 721 10.61 2.51 13.05
N GLY A 722 10.11 3.56 13.70
CA GLY A 722 9.38 3.46 14.97
C GLY A 722 10.39 3.27 16.09
N ASP A 723 10.15 2.33 17.00
CA ASP A 723 11.09 1.96 18.07
C ASP A 723 12.08 0.85 17.65
N ASN A 724 12.15 0.59 16.34
CA ASN A 724 13.12 -0.30 15.73
C ASN A 724 14.29 0.49 15.15
N ILE A 725 15.50 0.07 15.51
CA ILE A 725 16.77 0.56 14.98
C ILE A 725 17.37 -0.51 14.10
N MET A 726 17.78 -0.12 12.89
CA MET A 726 18.38 -1.02 11.92
C MET A 726 19.79 -0.54 11.59
N MET A 727 20.73 -1.49 11.53
CA MET A 727 22.13 -1.25 11.17
C MET A 727 22.60 -2.32 10.18
N CYS A 728 23.38 -1.88 9.20
CA CYS A 728 23.88 -2.64 8.07
C CYS A 728 25.20 -2.02 7.54
N PRO A 729 26.29 -2.00 8.33
CA PRO A 729 27.50 -1.24 8.01
C PRO A 729 28.22 -1.75 6.74
N PRO A 730 29.15 -0.98 6.14
CA PRO A 730 30.02 -1.47 5.06
C PRO A 730 30.77 -2.75 5.43
N PHE A 731 31.07 -3.60 4.45
CA PHE A 731 31.83 -4.84 4.66
C PHE A 731 33.28 -4.58 5.06
N ILE A 732 33.82 -3.44 4.61
CA ILE A 732 35.21 -3.04 4.83
C ILE A 732 35.46 -2.50 6.24
N MET A 733 34.44 -2.43 7.10
CA MET A 733 34.58 -1.88 8.45
C MET A 733 35.67 -2.61 9.23
N SER A 734 36.57 -1.86 9.88
CA SER A 734 37.63 -2.45 10.69
C SER A 734 37.11 -2.91 12.05
N PRO A 735 37.78 -3.85 12.76
CA PRO A 735 37.42 -4.20 14.14
C PRO A 735 37.41 -2.99 15.09
N GLU A 736 38.29 -2.02 14.86
CA GLU A 736 38.37 -0.79 15.63
C GLU A 736 37.15 0.11 15.36
N GLU A 737 36.74 0.25 14.09
CA GLU A 737 35.51 0.95 13.70
C GLU A 737 34.26 0.25 14.26
N VAL A 738 34.24 -1.08 14.33
CA VAL A 738 33.18 -1.83 15.04
C VAL A 738 33.20 -1.48 16.53
N GLY A 739 34.37 -1.38 17.16
CA GLY A 739 34.48 -0.93 18.55
C GLY A 739 33.97 0.50 18.77
N GLU A 740 34.27 1.41 17.83
CA GLU A 740 33.73 2.78 17.82
C GLU A 740 32.20 2.78 17.70
N LEU A 741 31.64 1.96 16.79
CA LEU A 741 30.20 1.78 16.60
C LEU A 741 29.53 1.37 17.91
N ILE A 742 30.05 0.34 18.56
CA ILE A 742 29.53 -0.18 19.84
C ILE A 742 29.57 0.92 20.92
N SER A 743 30.68 1.67 21.00
CA SER A 743 30.83 2.75 21.97
C SER A 743 29.80 3.87 21.76
N LYS A 744 29.62 4.34 20.52
CA LYS A 744 28.64 5.38 20.18
C LYS A 744 27.21 4.90 20.43
N HIS A 745 26.90 3.67 20.05
CA HIS A 745 25.62 3.03 20.34
C HIS A 745 25.33 2.99 21.85
N GLY A 746 26.30 2.58 22.66
CA GLY A 746 26.18 2.53 24.12
C GLY A 746 25.91 3.89 24.77
N LYS A 747 26.56 4.95 24.31
CA LYS A 747 26.29 6.33 24.78
C LYS A 747 24.87 6.79 24.42
N ALA A 748 24.46 6.58 23.18
CA ALA A 748 23.11 6.91 22.72
C ALA A 748 22.04 6.12 23.49
N LEU A 749 22.33 4.85 23.81
CA LEU A 749 21.46 4.01 24.63
C LEU A 749 21.32 4.56 26.04
N GLY A 750 22.43 4.90 26.72
CA GLY A 750 22.39 5.47 28.07
C GLY A 750 21.57 6.77 28.14
N ALA A 751 21.74 7.66 27.15
CA ALA A 751 20.91 8.87 27.07
C ALA A 751 19.42 8.57 26.85
N THR A 752 19.11 7.49 26.12
CA THR A 752 17.74 7.04 25.85
C THR A 752 17.10 6.39 27.08
N GLU A 753 17.85 5.62 27.86
CA GLU A 753 17.40 5.07 29.14
C GLU A 753 17.00 6.17 30.12
N GLU A 754 17.81 7.22 30.26
CA GLU A 754 17.47 8.38 31.09
C GLU A 754 16.20 9.08 30.60
N ARG A 755 16.05 9.22 29.28
CA ARG A 755 14.84 9.81 28.71
C ARG A 755 13.59 8.99 29.02
N VAL A 756 13.66 7.66 28.93
CA VAL A 756 12.53 6.79 29.26
C VAL A 756 12.23 6.81 30.76
N LYS A 757 13.23 6.93 31.64
CA LYS A 757 13.02 7.15 33.08
C LYS A 757 12.20 8.41 33.35
N GLU A 758 12.56 9.52 32.71
CA GLU A 758 11.83 10.78 32.83
C GLU A 758 10.37 10.63 32.39
N LEU A 759 10.14 10.05 31.21
CA LEU A 759 8.80 9.85 30.65
C LEU A 759 7.93 8.96 31.57
N LYS A 760 8.47 7.85 32.07
CA LYS A 760 7.79 6.99 33.04
C LYS A 760 7.44 7.74 34.33
N SER A 761 8.31 8.63 34.80
CA SER A 761 8.07 9.43 36.03
C SER A 761 6.97 10.49 35.85
N GLN A 762 6.87 11.07 34.65
CA GLN A 762 5.84 12.06 34.31
C GLN A 762 4.48 11.37 34.15
N HIS A 763 4.46 10.18 33.56
CA HIS A 763 3.24 9.41 33.35
C HIS A 763 2.63 8.88 34.65
N LYS A 764 3.44 8.55 35.67
CA LYS A 764 2.95 8.17 37.01
C LYS A 764 2.36 9.33 37.83
N LYS A 765 2.56 10.58 37.40
CA LYS A 765 2.07 11.79 38.09
C LYS A 765 0.77 12.35 37.48
N GLN A 766 0.36 11.84 36.32
CA GLN A 766 -0.95 12.06 35.71
C GLN A 766 -1.88 10.91 36.10
#